data_AF-A0A352X0N2-F1
#
_entry.id   AF-A0A352X0N2-F1
#
_cell.length_a   1.000
_cell.length_b   1.000
_cell.length_c   1.000
_cell.angle_alpha   90.00
_cell.angle_beta   90.00
_cell.angle_gamma   90.00
#
_symmetry.space_group_name_H-M   'P 1'
#
loop_
_entity.id
_entity.type
_entity.pdbx_description
1 polymer ?
#
loop_
_entity_poly.entity_id
_entity_poly.type
_entity_poly.pdbx_seq_one_letter_code
_entity_poly.pdbx_strand_id
1 'polypeptide(L)'
;MKKLLTIITSMLLCMTMLVLSPAQVAASAADSVKKYISEVKVGMGETSEEASKELLEEGYTILADDKGNYADLNEGAGAKSPLKEGPNQKIVYLGYKTTDDASDAITDLAVMNMQGGYSYEDYEKLMQKQMDTQIKPFVNRFISTLSEYRENLKKSQDSANYKRAEYYRNMLNKLTDDDTGGKPLGDLLVNETKYEMGDEAYNALSEEEKKEHCDILTLLMQGNGQSVQLMETQLAKASDSSDDTWLDRFLKTDLDALTKSVKEENPGFTPSEIDQELDKRYYDSAKKIRDKWSAFNEILLNYDNAIEQVDEVAESEVKDVKLSDNPSQKEVEEVVVNAYESQANLVQLSTAAEDVTAHDYLEATKYGNGTLLEFFQKDVTEFNSEKKIRELYPIVDALSGGQLAGLDFLSIKDMIMMALTDENGYKTTDLSNVEPVSIFQDVNRELYEKGGVALTNKALREKASAQRASSTFELSKTGIVLWSCTAATAIAAVASVGAMKGLRSSVDMRQMNIDAKNLAVHRENIVKVNAQLEKPQGDWIEAMLNDSKLNSESRIKSIEPRYNAAKSALFKSNICKYLSVGFTVAAAILAGISIYTTVEEMKAFYKVDFVPIPKYIVEEADITATNEKGEKVMIKNQTAYYSAVTCNRKDGDSDVEKTNHKILLDRADLNGDVGQQWLALYSVKYVNGLPILADSLKLKLGKGGAPEGYSTGIHMFGDEAVQNLTDEKSGYSYNDPNEGTYVFFKRDTAKTAAGSLFSGGSLILGGLIGLAAGGLLTFAVIQLTNKKKKKKAEQAQSN
;
A
#
# COMPACT_ATOMS: atom_id res chain seq x y z
N MET A 1 -49.23 30.29 -4.56
CA MET A 1 -48.90 31.56 -5.24
C MET A 1 -48.13 32.53 -4.36
N LYS A 2 -48.58 32.97 -3.17
CA LYS A 2 -47.66 33.65 -2.21
C LYS A 2 -46.67 32.70 -1.52
N LYS A 3 -47.09 31.48 -1.16
CA LYS A 3 -46.21 30.40 -0.65
C LYS A 3 -45.19 29.88 -1.68
N LEU A 4 -45.48 30.05 -2.97
CA LEU A 4 -44.55 29.72 -4.07
C LEU A 4 -43.29 30.61 -4.03
N LEU A 5 -43.44 31.79 -3.45
CA LEU A 5 -42.41 32.83 -3.31
C LEU A 5 -41.50 32.55 -2.09
N THR A 6 -41.97 31.85 -1.05
CA THR A 6 -41.14 31.38 0.09
C THR A 6 -40.32 30.14 -0.29
N ILE A 7 -40.89 29.27 -1.13
CA ILE A 7 -40.24 28.07 -1.69
C ILE A 7 -39.01 28.41 -2.57
N ILE A 8 -39.01 29.59 -3.22
CA ILE A 8 -37.87 30.10 -4.03
C ILE A 8 -36.83 30.83 -3.16
N THR A 9 -37.18 31.23 -1.93
CA THR A 9 -36.28 31.99 -1.05
C THR A 9 -35.51 31.08 -0.08
N SER A 10 -36.08 29.94 0.33
CA SER A 10 -35.38 28.90 1.12
C SER A 10 -34.43 28.01 0.29
N MET A 11 -34.69 27.83 -1.02
CA MET A 11 -33.74 27.22 -1.98
C MET A 11 -32.42 28.01 -2.09
N LEU A 12 -32.47 29.33 -1.86
CA LEU A 12 -31.32 30.25 -1.90
C LEU A 12 -30.56 30.38 -0.56
N LEU A 13 -31.13 29.93 0.57
CA LEU A 13 -30.47 29.94 1.89
C LEU A 13 -29.90 28.56 2.28
N CYS A 14 -30.42 27.46 1.73
CA CYS A 14 -29.81 26.13 1.91
C CYS A 14 -28.54 25.95 1.06
N MET A 15 -28.43 26.63 -0.09
CA MET A 15 -27.14 26.81 -0.79
C MET A 15 -26.08 27.53 0.04
N THR A 16 -26.47 28.35 1.02
CA THR A 16 -25.52 29.09 1.86
C THR A 16 -24.95 28.28 3.04
N MET A 17 -25.45 27.07 3.31
CA MET A 17 -24.82 26.12 4.26
C MET A 17 -23.99 25.03 3.57
N LEU A 18 -23.94 25.05 2.23
CA LEU A 18 -23.22 24.12 1.36
C LEU A 18 -21.73 24.47 1.16
N VAL A 19 -21.20 25.51 1.82
CA VAL A 19 -19.79 25.97 1.69
C VAL A 19 -19.09 26.11 3.05
N LEU A 20 -19.64 25.58 4.14
CA LEU A 20 -18.86 25.47 5.37
C LEU A 20 -17.87 24.31 5.21
N SER A 21 -16.66 24.68 4.78
CA SER A 21 -15.48 23.82 4.76
C SER A 21 -15.43 22.95 6.02
N PRO A 22 -15.06 21.65 5.93
CA PRO A 22 -14.88 20.79 7.11
C PRO A 22 -13.92 21.38 8.16
N ALA A 23 -13.12 22.38 7.78
CA ALA A 23 -12.21 23.13 8.64
C ALA A 23 -12.84 23.93 9.80
N GLN A 24 -14.18 24.09 9.89
CA GLN A 24 -14.80 24.87 10.98
C GLN A 24 -15.74 24.09 11.92
N VAL A 25 -15.87 22.76 11.78
CA VAL A 25 -16.76 21.97 12.63
C VAL A 25 -16.03 21.27 13.81
N ALA A 26 -14.70 21.40 13.90
CA ALA A 26 -13.93 20.80 15.00
C ALA A 26 -13.73 21.76 16.19
N ALA A 27 -14.81 22.13 16.88
CA ALA A 27 -14.79 22.59 18.28
C ALA A 27 -16.24 22.66 18.78
N SER A 28 -16.69 22.05 19.86
CA SER A 28 -16.13 21.22 20.93
C SER A 28 -17.30 20.77 21.83
N ALA A 29 -17.36 19.52 22.30
CA ALA A 29 -18.23 19.17 23.43
C ALA A 29 -17.37 18.66 24.58
N ALA A 30 -17.33 19.44 25.66
CA ALA A 30 -16.60 19.15 26.88
C ALA A 30 -17.30 18.07 27.71
N ASP A 31 -16.96 16.81 27.41
CA ASP A 31 -16.99 15.68 28.35
C ASP A 31 -15.64 14.98 28.16
N SER A 32 -14.69 15.17 29.09
CA SER A 32 -13.27 14.74 29.02
C SER A 32 -12.84 14.24 27.63
N VAL A 33 -12.64 15.18 26.69
CA VAL A 33 -12.52 14.85 25.26
C VAL A 33 -11.47 13.77 25.07
N LYS A 34 -11.89 12.61 24.58
CA LYS A 34 -10.98 11.50 24.27
C LYS A 34 -9.99 12.00 23.24
N LYS A 35 -8.70 11.86 23.55
CA LYS A 35 -7.61 12.17 22.61
C LYS A 35 -7.24 10.91 21.86
N TYR A 36 -7.08 11.03 20.55
CA TYR A 36 -6.63 9.97 19.67
C TYR A 36 -5.26 10.29 19.09
N ILE A 37 -4.53 9.29 18.59
CA ILE A 37 -3.26 9.50 17.88
C ILE A 37 -3.56 9.85 16.44
N SER A 38 -3.13 11.01 15.95
CA SER A 38 -3.30 11.43 14.55
C SER A 38 -2.11 11.09 13.66
N GLU A 39 -0.92 11.05 14.25
CA GLU A 39 0.34 10.90 13.55
C GLU A 39 1.40 10.30 14.48
N VAL A 40 2.33 9.54 13.91
CA VAL A 40 3.52 9.03 14.58
C VAL A 40 4.77 9.41 13.78
N LYS A 41 5.88 9.64 14.48
CA LYS A 41 7.20 9.90 13.89
C LYS A 41 8.26 9.25 14.78
N VAL A 42 9.35 8.80 14.17
CA VAL A 42 10.47 8.18 14.90
C VAL A 42 11.65 9.14 14.98
N GLY A 43 12.12 9.37 16.20
CA GLY A 43 13.35 10.13 16.45
C GLY A 43 14.51 9.18 16.71
N MET A 44 15.62 9.38 16.01
CA MET A 44 16.81 8.55 16.10
C MET A 44 18.06 9.40 16.37
N GLY A 45 18.98 8.91 17.17
CA GLY A 45 20.21 9.64 17.51
C GLY A 45 21.23 8.80 18.27
N GLU A 46 22.47 9.27 18.34
CA GLU A 46 23.49 8.66 19.22
C GLU A 46 23.28 9.08 20.68
N THR A 47 22.61 10.21 20.86
CA THR A 47 22.23 10.76 22.15
C THR A 47 20.73 10.95 22.27
N SER A 48 20.23 10.97 23.50
CA SER A 48 18.81 11.24 23.80
C SER A 48 18.39 12.62 23.30
N GLU A 49 19.29 13.60 23.33
CA GLU A 49 19.05 14.95 22.82
C GLU A 49 18.87 14.95 21.30
N GLU A 50 19.73 14.25 20.55
CA GLU A 50 19.59 14.11 19.09
C GLU A 50 18.29 13.41 18.69
N ALA A 51 17.94 12.31 19.37
CA ALA A 51 16.74 11.54 19.08
C ALA A 51 15.45 12.32 19.40
N SER A 52 15.44 13.14 20.46
CA SER A 52 14.25 13.88 20.89
C SER A 52 14.07 15.24 20.22
N LYS A 53 15.16 15.88 19.76
CA LYS A 53 15.15 17.27 19.30
C LYS A 53 14.07 17.58 18.26
N GLU A 54 14.08 16.86 17.14
CA GLU A 54 13.15 17.13 16.03
C GLU A 54 11.70 16.80 16.41
N LEU A 55 11.50 15.72 17.19
CA LEU A 55 10.18 15.36 17.70
C LEU A 55 9.59 16.49 18.56
N LEU A 56 10.38 17.05 19.47
CA LEU A 56 9.93 18.12 20.36
C LEU A 56 9.75 19.46 19.60
N GLU A 57 10.66 19.80 18.68
CA GLU A 57 10.57 21.00 17.84
C GLU A 57 9.31 21.01 16.96
N GLU A 58 8.88 19.83 16.47
CA GLU A 58 7.67 19.67 15.67
C GLU A 58 6.40 19.38 16.50
N GLY A 59 6.49 19.40 17.83
CA GLY A 59 5.35 19.29 18.74
C GLY A 59 4.83 17.87 18.98
N TYR A 60 5.64 16.83 18.77
CA TYR A 60 5.29 15.45 19.13
C TYR A 60 5.46 15.22 20.64
N THR A 61 4.54 14.43 21.20
CA THR A 61 4.71 13.82 22.52
C THR A 61 5.56 12.56 22.37
N ILE A 62 6.62 12.42 23.16
CA ILE A 62 7.47 11.22 23.14
C ILE A 62 6.90 10.17 24.09
N LEU A 63 6.80 8.92 23.64
CA LEU A 63 6.41 7.78 24.47
C LEU A 63 7.30 7.70 25.71
N ALA A 64 6.68 7.55 26.88
CA ALA A 64 7.38 7.42 28.15
C ALA A 64 7.40 5.98 28.67
N ASP A 65 8.45 5.64 29.41
CA ASP A 65 8.54 4.41 30.21
C ASP A 65 7.67 4.50 31.48
N ASP A 66 7.56 3.41 32.25
CA ASP A 66 6.81 3.37 33.51
C ASP A 66 7.36 4.34 34.58
N LYS A 67 8.54 4.94 34.37
CA LYS A 67 9.18 5.92 35.27
C LYS A 67 9.00 7.37 34.78
N GLY A 68 8.38 7.59 33.62
CA GLY A 68 8.18 8.91 33.02
C GLY A 68 9.37 9.44 32.21
N ASN A 69 10.39 8.63 31.93
CA ASN A 69 11.49 8.99 31.02
C ASN A 69 11.11 8.66 29.58
N TYR A 70 11.78 9.26 28.59
CA TYR A 70 11.60 8.87 27.20
C TYR A 70 11.99 7.41 26.98
N ALA A 71 11.07 6.67 26.36
CA ALA A 71 11.15 5.23 26.21
C ALA A 71 12.02 4.91 24.98
N ASP A 72 13.24 4.41 25.21
CA ASP A 72 14.14 3.96 24.14
C ASP A 72 13.72 2.57 23.65
N LEU A 73 13.24 2.48 22.41
CA LEU A 73 12.80 1.22 21.82
C LEU A 73 13.95 0.24 21.58
N ASN A 74 15.19 0.74 21.53
CA ASN A 74 16.40 -0.07 21.41
C ASN A 74 17.08 -0.34 22.76
N GLU A 75 16.46 0.01 23.88
CA GLU A 75 16.98 -0.35 25.19
C GLU A 75 17.06 -1.87 25.32
N GLY A 76 18.27 -2.39 25.54
CA GLY A 76 18.47 -3.84 25.56
C GLY A 76 18.32 -4.49 24.19
N ALA A 77 18.51 -3.77 23.07
CA ALA A 77 18.61 -4.35 21.74
C ALA A 77 20.08 -4.65 21.38
N GLY A 78 20.61 -5.71 21.98
CA GLY A 78 21.89 -6.31 21.60
C GLY A 78 23.08 -6.13 22.55
N ALA A 79 24.16 -6.89 22.32
CA ALA A 79 25.43 -6.76 23.05
C ALA A 79 26.37 -5.71 22.42
N LYS A 80 26.94 -4.81 23.23
CA LYS A 80 28.01 -3.88 22.79
C LYS A 80 29.27 -4.68 22.43
N SER A 81 29.48 -4.98 21.15
CA SER A 81 30.67 -5.65 20.65
C SER A 81 31.50 -4.69 19.79
N PRO A 82 32.83 -4.61 19.97
CA PRO A 82 33.70 -3.83 19.08
C PRO A 82 33.76 -4.38 17.65
N LEU A 83 33.19 -5.56 17.38
CA LEU A 83 33.15 -6.21 16.06
C LEU A 83 31.75 -6.22 15.44
N LYS A 84 30.74 -5.74 16.16
CA LYS A 84 29.32 -5.88 15.81
C LYS A 84 28.57 -4.61 16.23
N GLU A 85 28.22 -3.78 15.26
CA GLU A 85 27.30 -2.65 15.50
C GLU A 85 25.90 -3.23 15.70
N GLY A 86 25.29 -2.89 16.83
CA GLY A 86 23.96 -3.38 17.22
C GLY A 86 23.00 -2.22 17.43
N PRO A 87 21.68 -2.47 17.39
CA PRO A 87 20.66 -1.42 17.54
C PRO A 87 20.81 -0.59 18.82
N ASN A 88 21.37 -1.15 19.90
CA ASN A 88 21.72 -0.45 21.15
C ASN A 88 22.75 0.70 21.02
N GLN A 89 23.30 0.95 19.84
CA GLN A 89 24.16 2.10 19.55
C GLN A 89 23.37 3.35 19.17
N LYS A 90 22.10 3.20 18.79
CA LYS A 90 21.20 4.31 18.45
C LYS A 90 20.00 4.29 19.38
N ILE A 91 19.71 5.44 19.95
CA ILE A 91 18.51 5.68 20.73
C ILE A 91 17.36 5.92 19.75
N VAL A 92 16.26 5.21 19.96
CA VAL A 92 15.08 5.28 19.10
C VAL A 92 13.85 5.62 19.93
N TYR A 93 13.24 6.77 19.62
CA TYR A 93 12.04 7.28 20.29
C TYR A 93 10.84 7.28 19.35
N LEU A 94 9.70 6.85 19.87
CA LEU A 94 8.40 7.00 19.19
C LEU A 94 7.73 8.28 19.66
N GLY A 95 7.61 9.25 18.75
CA GLY A 95 6.82 10.45 18.94
C GLY A 95 5.42 10.29 18.35
N TYR A 96 4.42 10.92 18.95
CA TYR A 96 3.06 10.96 18.44
C TYR A 96 2.39 12.32 18.64
N LYS A 97 1.50 12.68 17.70
CA LYS A 97 0.59 13.82 17.83
C LYS A 97 -0.81 13.33 18.17
N THR A 98 -1.58 14.22 18.78
CA THR A 98 -2.94 13.91 19.21
C THR A 98 -3.98 14.75 18.47
N THR A 99 -5.17 14.20 18.31
CA THR A 99 -6.36 14.86 17.78
C THR A 99 -7.57 14.54 18.65
N ASP A 100 -8.56 15.44 18.64
CA ASP A 100 -9.89 15.18 19.20
C ASP A 100 -10.83 14.57 18.16
N ASP A 101 -10.44 14.60 16.88
CA ASP A 101 -11.21 14.05 15.79
C ASP A 101 -10.82 12.58 15.55
N ALA A 102 -11.75 11.67 15.87
CA ALA A 102 -11.58 10.24 15.62
C ALA A 102 -11.32 9.93 14.13
N SER A 103 -11.76 10.78 13.20
CA SER A 103 -11.55 10.61 11.76
C SER A 103 -10.14 10.90 11.28
N ASP A 104 -9.43 11.78 11.99
CA ASP A 104 -8.04 12.09 11.71
C ASP A 104 -7.06 11.10 12.35
N ALA A 105 -7.57 10.18 13.17
CA ALA A 105 -6.75 9.27 13.96
C ALA A 105 -6.21 8.08 13.14
N ILE A 106 -5.00 7.62 13.47
CA ILE A 106 -4.52 6.31 13.05
C ILE A 106 -5.24 5.22 13.82
N THR A 107 -5.42 4.08 13.16
CA THR A 107 -6.15 2.93 13.68
C THR A 107 -5.24 1.76 13.97
N ASP A 108 -4.05 1.75 13.37
CA ASP A 108 -3.09 0.68 13.57
C ASP A 108 -1.63 1.07 13.37
N LEU A 109 -0.75 0.26 13.96
CA LEU A 109 0.70 0.32 13.82
C LEU A 109 1.23 -1.09 13.57
N ALA A 110 1.93 -1.26 12.46
CA ALA A 110 2.51 -2.54 12.08
C ALA A 110 3.98 -2.38 11.67
N VAL A 111 4.75 -3.45 11.82
CA VAL A 111 6.15 -3.49 11.42
C VAL A 111 6.36 -4.54 10.34
N MET A 112 7.28 -4.27 9.43
CA MET A 112 7.71 -5.23 8.41
C MET A 112 9.23 -5.33 8.40
N ASN A 113 9.72 -6.56 8.36
CA ASN A 113 11.13 -6.83 8.16
C ASN A 113 11.48 -6.63 6.68
N MET A 114 12.44 -5.76 6.38
CA MET A 114 12.74 -5.39 5.00
C MET A 114 13.55 -6.40 4.19
N GLN A 115 13.97 -7.53 4.77
CA GLN A 115 14.62 -8.61 4.03
C GLN A 115 13.67 -9.46 3.16
N GLY A 116 12.52 -8.93 2.78
CA GLY A 116 11.51 -9.60 1.95
C GLY A 116 10.22 -9.89 2.70
N GLY A 117 9.36 -10.70 2.08
CA GLY A 117 7.98 -10.89 2.55
C GLY A 117 6.98 -9.96 1.87
N TYR A 118 7.46 -9.14 0.94
CA TYR A 118 6.67 -8.21 0.13
C TYR A 118 7.21 -8.15 -1.30
N SER A 119 6.43 -7.58 -2.22
CA SER A 119 6.75 -7.49 -3.65
C SER A 119 6.11 -6.26 -4.29
N TYR A 120 6.92 -5.36 -4.87
CA TYR A 120 6.44 -4.27 -5.73
C TYR A 120 5.87 -4.82 -7.04
N GLU A 121 6.56 -5.81 -7.63
CA GLU A 121 6.19 -6.39 -8.92
C GLU A 121 4.82 -7.08 -8.86
N ASP A 122 4.49 -7.75 -7.75
CA ASP A 122 3.19 -8.40 -7.60
C ASP A 122 2.06 -7.37 -7.44
N TYR A 123 2.32 -6.22 -6.78
CA TYR A 123 1.38 -5.10 -6.75
C TYR A 123 1.16 -4.52 -8.15
N GLU A 124 2.24 -4.23 -8.89
CA GLU A 124 2.18 -3.70 -10.24
C GLU A 124 1.44 -4.66 -11.20
N LYS A 125 1.67 -5.97 -11.08
CA LYS A 125 0.92 -6.99 -11.82
C LYS A 125 -0.55 -7.00 -11.47
N LEU A 126 -0.91 -6.84 -10.19
CA LEU A 126 -2.30 -6.75 -9.76
C LEU A 126 -3.00 -5.53 -10.39
N MET A 127 -2.33 -4.37 -10.36
CA MET A 127 -2.79 -3.14 -11.00
C MET A 127 -2.95 -3.29 -12.52
N GLN A 128 -1.97 -3.90 -13.18
CA GLN A 128 -2.02 -4.15 -14.62
C GLN A 128 -3.15 -5.13 -14.99
N LYS A 129 -3.34 -6.18 -14.18
CA LYS A 129 -4.46 -7.12 -14.36
C LYS A 129 -5.79 -6.41 -14.23
N GLN A 130 -5.97 -5.55 -13.22
CA GLN A 130 -7.17 -4.74 -13.05
C GLN A 130 -7.44 -3.84 -14.27
N MET A 131 -6.39 -3.20 -14.79
CA MET A 131 -6.48 -2.37 -16.00
C MET A 131 -6.94 -3.19 -17.22
N ASP A 132 -6.32 -4.34 -17.46
CA ASP A 132 -6.54 -5.13 -18.67
C ASP A 132 -7.82 -5.95 -18.65
N THR A 133 -8.23 -6.48 -17.48
CA THR A 133 -9.39 -7.38 -17.40
C THR A 133 -10.68 -6.69 -16.96
N GLN A 134 -10.61 -5.47 -16.42
CA GLN A 134 -11.81 -4.74 -15.97
C GLN A 134 -11.95 -3.38 -16.63
N ILE A 135 -10.96 -2.49 -16.48
CA ILE A 135 -11.10 -1.09 -16.90
C ILE A 135 -11.15 -0.96 -18.42
N LYS A 136 -10.18 -1.50 -19.16
CA LYS A 136 -10.20 -1.43 -20.63
C LYS A 136 -11.43 -2.09 -21.26
N PRO A 137 -11.85 -3.32 -20.87
CA PRO A 137 -13.09 -3.91 -21.36
C PRO A 137 -14.33 -3.09 -21.03
N PHE A 138 -14.35 -2.44 -19.86
CA PHE A 138 -15.40 -1.50 -19.52
C PHE A 138 -15.42 -0.29 -20.46
N VAL A 139 -14.30 0.41 -20.63
CA VAL A 139 -14.20 1.57 -21.52
C VAL A 139 -14.59 1.22 -22.95
N ASN A 140 -14.14 0.06 -23.46
CA ASN A 140 -14.49 -0.41 -24.81
C ASN A 140 -16.01 -0.52 -25.02
N ARG A 141 -16.76 -0.94 -24.00
CA ARG A 141 -18.24 -0.95 -24.06
C ARG A 141 -18.81 0.44 -23.89
N PHE A 142 -18.25 1.22 -22.98
CA PHE A 142 -18.72 2.56 -22.61
C PHE A 142 -18.46 3.64 -23.67
N ILE A 143 -17.60 3.38 -24.67
CA ILE A 143 -17.39 4.27 -25.82
C ILE A 143 -18.69 4.57 -26.57
N SER A 144 -19.64 3.63 -26.65
CA SER A 144 -20.96 3.89 -27.24
C SER A 144 -21.71 4.99 -26.49
N THR A 145 -21.64 4.98 -25.15
CA THR A 145 -22.23 6.01 -24.28
C THR A 145 -21.59 7.38 -24.55
N LEU A 146 -20.25 7.43 -24.60
CA LEU A 146 -19.52 8.66 -24.91
C LEU A 146 -19.84 9.18 -26.31
N SER A 147 -19.96 8.28 -27.28
CA SER A 147 -20.27 8.63 -28.68
C SER A 147 -21.65 9.25 -28.81
N GLU A 148 -22.68 8.65 -28.18
CA GLU A 148 -24.04 9.20 -28.20
C GLU A 148 -24.14 10.52 -27.42
N TYR A 149 -23.44 10.65 -26.29
CA TYR A 149 -23.31 11.93 -25.57
C TYR A 149 -22.76 13.04 -26.49
N ARG A 150 -21.65 12.77 -27.18
CA ARG A 150 -21.03 13.70 -28.14
C ARG A 150 -21.93 13.99 -29.34
N GLU A 151 -22.65 12.98 -29.84
CA GLU A 151 -23.60 13.12 -30.94
C GLU A 151 -24.76 14.04 -30.54
N ASN A 152 -25.31 13.86 -29.34
CA ASN A 152 -26.40 14.69 -28.82
C ASN A 152 -26.01 16.16 -28.70
N LEU A 153 -24.77 16.47 -28.31
CA LEU A 153 -24.25 17.85 -28.28
C LEU A 153 -24.06 18.46 -29.67
N LYS A 154 -24.05 17.66 -30.74
CA LYS A 154 -23.99 18.13 -32.14
C LYS A 154 -25.37 18.36 -32.75
N LYS A 155 -26.45 17.91 -32.10
CA LYS A 155 -27.83 18.13 -32.56
C LYS A 155 -28.26 19.60 -32.39
N SER A 156 -29.41 19.95 -32.97
CA SER A 156 -30.00 21.28 -32.81
C SER A 156 -30.18 21.64 -31.33
N GLN A 157 -29.83 22.86 -30.94
CA GLN A 157 -29.92 23.32 -29.55
C GLN A 157 -31.34 23.29 -28.98
N ASP A 158 -32.34 23.34 -29.86
CA ASP A 158 -33.75 23.25 -29.46
C ASP A 158 -34.21 21.81 -29.23
N SER A 159 -33.46 20.81 -29.69
CA SER A 159 -33.83 19.39 -29.53
C SER A 159 -33.75 18.93 -28.07
N ALA A 160 -34.62 17.99 -27.70
CA ALA A 160 -34.60 17.36 -26.37
C ALA A 160 -33.23 16.71 -26.07
N ASN A 161 -32.65 16.04 -27.07
CA ASN A 161 -31.34 15.39 -26.97
C ASN A 161 -30.21 16.35 -26.62
N TYR A 162 -30.12 17.49 -27.33
CA TYR A 162 -29.10 18.49 -27.03
C TYR A 162 -29.31 19.03 -25.61
N LYS A 163 -30.54 19.42 -25.26
CA LYS A 163 -30.84 19.99 -23.93
C LYS A 163 -30.50 19.00 -22.81
N ARG A 164 -30.79 17.72 -22.99
CA ARG A 164 -30.42 16.63 -22.07
C ARG A 164 -28.91 16.49 -21.96
N ALA A 165 -28.19 16.38 -23.08
CA ALA A 165 -26.74 16.20 -23.06
C ALA A 165 -26.01 17.43 -22.48
N GLU A 166 -26.46 18.63 -22.82
CA GLU A 166 -25.94 19.89 -22.27
C GLU A 166 -26.21 20.03 -20.77
N TYR A 167 -27.40 19.60 -20.31
CA TYR A 167 -27.71 19.55 -18.88
C TYR A 167 -26.70 18.68 -18.12
N TYR A 168 -26.48 17.45 -18.58
CA TYR A 168 -25.54 16.53 -17.95
C TYR A 168 -24.07 16.94 -18.15
N ARG A 169 -23.72 17.58 -19.27
CA ARG A 169 -22.41 18.22 -19.46
C ARG A 169 -22.14 19.25 -18.37
N ASN A 170 -23.13 20.10 -18.06
CA ASN A 170 -22.99 21.12 -17.01
C ASN A 170 -22.85 20.51 -15.62
N MET A 171 -23.51 19.37 -15.33
CA MET A 171 -23.28 18.62 -14.10
C MET A 171 -21.88 17.98 -14.07
N LEU A 172 -21.45 17.37 -15.17
CA LEU A 172 -20.11 16.78 -15.30
C LEU A 172 -19.00 17.84 -15.17
N ASN A 173 -19.23 19.07 -15.63
CA ASN A 173 -18.29 20.20 -15.51
C ASN A 173 -18.05 20.68 -14.08
N LYS A 174 -18.76 20.09 -13.11
CA LYS A 174 -18.46 20.25 -11.70
C LYS A 174 -17.46 19.24 -11.18
N LEU A 175 -17.09 18.28 -11.99
CA LEU A 175 -15.89 17.50 -11.83
C LEU A 175 -14.81 18.12 -12.71
N THR A 176 -13.59 18.18 -12.19
CA THR A 176 -12.40 18.67 -12.90
C THR A 176 -11.34 17.58 -12.96
N ASP A 177 -10.50 17.61 -13.99
CA ASP A 177 -9.39 16.68 -14.17
C ASP A 177 -8.05 17.40 -13.93
N ASP A 178 -7.39 17.10 -12.81
CA ASP A 178 -6.12 17.72 -12.41
C ASP A 178 -5.00 17.45 -13.43
N ASP A 179 -5.02 16.31 -14.12
CA ASP A 179 -3.99 15.94 -15.11
C ASP A 179 -4.05 16.82 -16.37
N THR A 180 -5.19 17.50 -16.57
CA THR A 180 -5.41 18.44 -17.67
C THR A 180 -5.27 19.90 -17.23
N GLY A 181 -4.77 20.15 -16.02
CA GLY A 181 -4.70 21.49 -15.42
C GLY A 181 -6.02 21.97 -14.84
N GLY A 182 -6.88 21.04 -14.37
CA GLY A 182 -8.14 21.34 -13.71
C GLY A 182 -9.28 21.70 -14.67
N LYS A 183 -9.25 21.20 -15.92
CA LYS A 183 -10.32 21.50 -16.89
C LYS A 183 -11.63 20.78 -16.51
N PRO A 184 -12.79 21.35 -16.86
CA PRO A 184 -14.09 20.74 -16.62
C PRO A 184 -14.26 19.41 -17.36
N LEU A 185 -14.70 18.37 -16.66
CA LEU A 185 -14.74 17.01 -17.19
C LEU A 185 -15.76 16.83 -18.32
N GLY A 186 -16.93 17.46 -18.22
CA GLY A 186 -17.95 17.41 -19.28
C GLY A 186 -17.44 17.98 -20.61
N ASP A 187 -16.61 19.03 -20.56
CA ASP A 187 -15.97 19.65 -21.72
C ASP A 187 -14.88 18.76 -22.31
N LEU A 188 -14.04 18.17 -21.47
CA LEU A 188 -13.01 17.23 -21.89
C LEU A 188 -13.60 16.03 -22.63
N LEU A 189 -14.74 15.50 -22.13
CA LEU A 189 -15.40 14.33 -22.70
C LEU A 189 -16.13 14.61 -24.02
N VAL A 190 -16.22 15.88 -24.46
CA VAL A 190 -16.66 16.21 -25.84
C VAL A 190 -15.62 15.75 -26.87
N ASN A 191 -14.33 15.76 -26.50
CA ASN A 191 -13.24 15.29 -27.33
C ASN A 191 -13.02 13.78 -27.16
N GLU A 192 -12.36 13.16 -28.14
CA GLU A 192 -11.86 11.79 -27.98
C GLU A 192 -10.89 11.73 -26.80
N THR A 193 -10.99 10.69 -25.98
CA THR A 193 -10.07 10.46 -24.86
C THR A 193 -8.72 10.00 -25.40
N LYS A 194 -7.67 10.11 -24.58
CA LYS A 194 -6.34 9.55 -24.91
C LYS A 194 -6.41 8.09 -25.33
N TYR A 195 -7.28 7.31 -24.69
CA TYR A 195 -7.46 5.90 -24.99
C TYR A 195 -8.09 5.66 -26.38
N GLU A 196 -9.08 6.48 -26.76
CA GLU A 196 -9.72 6.41 -28.08
C GLU A 196 -8.77 6.82 -29.20
N MET A 197 -7.96 7.86 -28.97
CA MET A 197 -6.96 8.33 -29.93
C MET A 197 -5.80 7.34 -30.12
N GLY A 198 -5.43 6.64 -29.04
CA GLY A 198 -4.24 5.81 -28.97
C GLY A 198 -2.95 6.59 -28.68
N ASP A 199 -1.98 5.90 -28.09
CA ASP A 199 -0.74 6.52 -27.58
C ASP A 199 0.08 7.24 -28.66
N GLU A 200 0.13 6.72 -29.89
CA GLU A 200 0.89 7.34 -30.98
C GLU A 200 0.32 8.71 -31.37
N ALA A 201 -1.00 8.79 -31.57
CA ALA A 201 -1.67 10.04 -31.92
C ALA A 201 -1.63 11.04 -30.76
N TYR A 202 -1.86 10.58 -29.52
CA TYR A 202 -1.81 11.43 -28.33
C TYR A 202 -0.41 12.01 -28.08
N ASN A 203 0.64 11.21 -28.26
CA ASN A 203 2.02 11.66 -28.05
C ASN A 203 2.52 12.63 -29.14
N ALA A 204 1.86 12.65 -30.31
CA ALA A 204 2.16 13.60 -31.38
C ALA A 204 1.59 15.02 -31.13
N LEU A 205 0.65 15.15 -30.19
CA LEU A 205 0.09 16.43 -29.78
C LEU A 205 1.10 17.29 -28.99
N SER A 206 0.94 18.61 -29.07
CA SER A 206 1.58 19.54 -28.14
C SER A 206 1.09 19.36 -26.71
N GLU A 207 1.84 19.87 -25.72
CA GLU A 207 1.45 19.77 -24.31
C GLU A 207 0.15 20.53 -24.01
N GLU A 208 -0.12 21.62 -24.73
CA GLU A 208 -1.40 22.34 -24.66
C GLU A 208 -2.56 21.52 -25.21
N GLU A 209 -2.38 20.87 -26.37
CA GLU A 209 -3.40 20.00 -26.97
C GLU A 209 -3.68 18.77 -26.10
N LYS A 210 -2.65 18.16 -25.50
CA LYS A 210 -2.81 17.02 -24.58
C LYS A 210 -3.75 17.32 -23.42
N LYS A 211 -3.81 18.57 -22.95
CA LYS A 211 -4.73 19.00 -21.88
C LYS A 211 -6.19 19.07 -22.34
N GLU A 212 -6.50 19.00 -23.63
CA GLU A 212 -7.88 18.95 -24.12
C GLU A 212 -8.44 17.51 -24.16
N HIS A 213 -7.63 16.51 -23.84
CA HIS A 213 -7.95 15.09 -23.97
C HIS A 213 -7.80 14.37 -22.63
N CYS A 214 -8.94 13.94 -22.07
CA CYS A 214 -8.96 13.18 -20.81
C CYS A 214 -8.28 11.81 -20.96
N ASP A 215 -7.50 11.40 -19.96
CA ASP A 215 -7.02 10.02 -19.79
C ASP A 215 -8.05 9.20 -19.00
N ILE A 216 -9.09 8.75 -19.69
CA ILE A 216 -10.21 8.02 -19.08
C ILE A 216 -9.78 6.75 -18.33
N LEU A 217 -8.69 6.08 -18.76
CA LEU A 217 -8.18 4.91 -18.05
C LEU A 217 -7.59 5.29 -16.69
N THR A 218 -6.81 6.37 -16.65
CA THR A 218 -6.25 6.92 -15.40
C THR A 218 -7.35 7.39 -14.47
N LEU A 219 -8.35 8.11 -15.00
CA LEU A 219 -9.51 8.58 -14.25
C LEU A 219 -10.29 7.41 -13.63
N LEU A 220 -10.57 6.34 -14.38
CA LEU A 220 -11.28 5.17 -13.85
C LEU A 220 -10.44 4.37 -12.84
N MET A 221 -9.12 4.34 -12.99
CA MET A 221 -8.22 3.63 -12.07
C MET A 221 -8.03 4.40 -10.76
N GLN A 222 -7.71 5.67 -10.86
CA GLN A 222 -7.24 6.52 -9.75
C GLN A 222 -8.33 7.44 -9.21
N GLY A 223 -9.38 7.72 -9.97
CA GLY A 223 -10.44 8.64 -9.56
C GLY A 223 -11.18 8.17 -8.31
N ASN A 224 -11.67 9.15 -7.56
CA ASN A 224 -12.55 8.98 -6.41
C ASN A 224 -13.77 8.16 -6.86
N GLY A 225 -14.05 7.05 -6.17
CA GLY A 225 -15.07 6.09 -6.60
C GLY A 225 -16.45 6.71 -6.79
N GLN A 226 -16.84 7.67 -5.95
CA GLN A 226 -18.13 8.36 -6.05
C GLN A 226 -18.16 9.33 -7.23
N SER A 227 -17.08 10.08 -7.45
CA SER A 227 -16.96 10.99 -8.59
C SER A 227 -16.95 10.25 -9.92
N VAL A 228 -16.29 9.08 -9.97
CA VAL A 228 -16.31 8.17 -11.13
C VAL A 228 -17.72 7.65 -11.38
N GLN A 229 -18.40 7.14 -10.36
CA GLN A 229 -19.76 6.64 -10.49
C GLN A 229 -20.72 7.76 -10.95
N LEU A 230 -20.55 8.97 -10.42
CA LEU A 230 -21.31 10.14 -10.85
C LEU A 230 -21.08 10.40 -12.35
N MET A 231 -19.82 10.44 -12.79
CA MET A 231 -19.47 10.61 -14.20
C MET A 231 -20.16 9.55 -15.08
N GLU A 232 -20.04 8.28 -14.72
CA GLU A 232 -20.61 7.15 -15.45
C GLU A 232 -22.14 7.24 -15.55
N THR A 233 -22.81 7.56 -14.44
CA THR A 233 -24.27 7.75 -14.40
C THR A 233 -24.70 8.95 -15.25
N GLN A 234 -24.05 10.11 -15.16
CA GLN A 234 -24.48 11.29 -15.95
C GLN A 234 -24.25 11.09 -17.44
N LEU A 235 -23.16 10.44 -17.85
CA LEU A 235 -22.93 10.08 -19.26
C LEU A 235 -23.97 9.09 -19.76
N ALA A 236 -24.30 8.07 -18.97
CA ALA A 236 -25.38 7.13 -19.30
C ALA A 236 -26.72 7.85 -19.45
N LYS A 237 -27.01 8.86 -18.60
CA LYS A 237 -28.23 9.65 -18.72
C LYS A 237 -28.24 10.62 -19.90
N ALA A 238 -27.07 11.06 -20.34
CA ALA A 238 -26.91 11.93 -21.50
C ALA A 238 -26.98 11.17 -22.85
N SER A 239 -26.85 9.84 -22.82
CA SER A 239 -26.94 8.97 -23.99
C SER A 239 -28.37 8.85 -24.56
N ASP A 240 -28.57 8.07 -25.61
CA ASP A 240 -29.71 8.03 -26.53
C ASP A 240 -29.68 9.11 -27.60
N SER A 241 -29.05 8.82 -28.74
CA SER A 241 -29.03 9.73 -29.89
C SER A 241 -30.22 9.60 -30.83
N SER A 242 -31.25 8.84 -30.46
CA SER A 242 -32.49 8.73 -31.25
C SER A 242 -33.36 9.98 -31.12
N ASP A 243 -34.24 10.23 -32.09
CA ASP A 243 -35.18 11.37 -32.03
C ASP A 243 -36.43 11.07 -31.20
N ASP A 244 -36.76 9.79 -30.99
CA ASP A 244 -37.79 9.34 -30.06
C ASP A 244 -37.17 8.83 -28.75
N THR A 245 -37.98 8.67 -27.70
CA THR A 245 -37.49 8.11 -26.42
C THR A 245 -37.44 6.59 -26.50
N TRP A 246 -36.62 5.96 -25.64
CA TRP A 246 -36.64 4.50 -25.52
C TRP A 246 -38.04 3.97 -25.20
N LEU A 247 -38.84 4.73 -24.47
CA LEU A 247 -40.20 4.31 -24.15
C LEU A 247 -41.11 4.36 -25.37
N ASP A 248 -40.97 5.38 -26.23
CA ASP A 248 -41.68 5.43 -27.51
C ASP A 248 -41.32 4.25 -28.41
N ARG A 249 -40.05 3.82 -28.40
CA ARG A 249 -39.60 2.63 -29.15
C ARG A 249 -40.15 1.34 -28.55
N PHE A 250 -40.12 1.21 -27.22
CA PHE A 250 -40.68 0.06 -26.51
C PHE A 250 -42.18 -0.09 -26.80
N LEU A 251 -42.94 1.00 -26.84
CA LEU A 251 -44.37 0.95 -27.16
C LEU A 251 -44.68 0.55 -28.63
N LYS A 252 -43.67 0.55 -29.52
CA LYS A 252 -43.81 0.17 -30.94
C LYS A 252 -43.33 -1.26 -31.23
N THR A 253 -42.69 -1.92 -30.27
CA THR A 253 -42.06 -3.24 -30.44
C THR A 253 -42.57 -4.21 -29.37
N ASP A 254 -42.90 -5.44 -29.78
CA ASP A 254 -43.25 -6.53 -28.88
C ASP A 254 -42.43 -7.79 -29.22
N LEU A 255 -42.56 -8.83 -28.40
CA LEU A 255 -41.79 -10.07 -28.57
C LEU A 255 -42.12 -10.78 -29.90
N ASP A 256 -43.35 -10.67 -30.38
CA ASP A 256 -43.78 -11.26 -31.65
C ASP A 256 -43.11 -10.55 -32.84
N ALA A 257 -42.99 -9.21 -32.78
CA ALA A 257 -42.26 -8.41 -33.76
C ALA A 257 -40.77 -8.79 -33.80
N LEU A 258 -40.12 -8.95 -32.64
CA LEU A 258 -38.71 -9.38 -32.59
C LEU A 258 -38.53 -10.79 -33.16
N THR A 259 -39.41 -11.72 -32.78
CA THR A 259 -39.43 -13.09 -33.31
C THR A 259 -39.57 -13.10 -34.83
N LYS A 260 -40.44 -12.24 -35.35
CA LYS A 260 -40.65 -12.08 -36.80
C LYS A 260 -39.41 -11.50 -37.48
N SER A 261 -38.75 -10.49 -36.89
CA SER A 261 -37.51 -9.91 -37.44
C SER A 261 -36.41 -10.97 -37.59
N VAL A 262 -36.16 -11.75 -36.54
CA VAL A 262 -35.16 -12.83 -36.58
C VAL A 262 -35.50 -13.88 -37.64
N LYS A 263 -36.78 -14.22 -37.78
CA LYS A 263 -37.26 -15.15 -38.81
C LYS A 263 -37.11 -14.57 -40.23
N GLU A 264 -37.32 -13.29 -40.42
CA GLU A 264 -37.14 -12.62 -41.72
C GLU A 264 -35.65 -12.55 -42.09
N GLU A 265 -34.77 -12.26 -41.12
CA GLU A 265 -33.32 -12.30 -41.27
C GLU A 265 -32.79 -13.73 -41.50
N ASN A 266 -33.46 -14.73 -40.92
CA ASN A 266 -33.07 -16.15 -40.98
C ASN A 266 -34.27 -17.06 -41.32
N PRO A 267 -34.76 -17.07 -42.58
CA PRO A 267 -36.01 -17.76 -42.96
C PRO A 267 -36.03 -19.27 -42.72
N GLY A 268 -34.86 -19.90 -42.55
CA GLY A 268 -34.69 -21.32 -42.29
C GLY A 268 -34.69 -21.70 -40.81
N PHE A 269 -34.67 -20.75 -39.88
CA PHE A 269 -34.62 -21.06 -38.45
C PHE A 269 -35.93 -21.69 -37.98
N THR A 270 -35.81 -22.76 -37.21
CA THR A 270 -36.88 -23.34 -36.41
C THR A 270 -37.26 -22.39 -35.26
N PRO A 271 -38.45 -22.55 -34.63
CA PRO A 271 -38.81 -21.74 -33.46
C PRO A 271 -37.77 -21.77 -32.34
N SER A 272 -37.13 -22.92 -32.11
CA SER A 272 -36.07 -23.03 -31.10
C SER A 272 -34.79 -22.30 -31.47
N GLU A 273 -34.46 -22.21 -32.75
CA GLU A 273 -33.27 -21.47 -33.23
C GLU A 273 -33.53 -19.95 -33.20
N ILE A 274 -34.77 -19.52 -33.50
CA ILE A 274 -35.18 -18.12 -33.33
C ILE A 274 -35.04 -17.71 -31.85
N ASP A 275 -35.57 -18.53 -30.95
CA ASP A 275 -35.45 -18.36 -29.51
C ASP A 275 -33.99 -18.22 -29.05
N GLN A 276 -33.10 -19.09 -29.55
CA GLN A 276 -31.66 -19.04 -29.22
C GLN A 276 -30.98 -17.78 -29.75
N GLU A 277 -31.35 -17.31 -30.95
CA GLU A 277 -30.80 -16.08 -31.51
C GLU A 277 -31.30 -14.83 -30.76
N LEU A 278 -32.56 -14.83 -30.32
CA LEU A 278 -33.07 -13.78 -29.42
C LEU A 278 -32.33 -13.80 -28.07
N ASP A 279 -32.12 -14.97 -27.48
CA ASP A 279 -31.39 -15.10 -26.22
C ASP A 279 -29.94 -14.59 -26.37
N LYS A 280 -29.28 -14.91 -27.48
CA LYS A 280 -27.93 -14.40 -27.79
C LYS A 280 -27.88 -12.87 -27.91
N ARG A 281 -28.93 -12.22 -28.42
CA ARG A 281 -29.01 -10.76 -28.59
C ARG A 281 -29.33 -10.03 -27.30
N TYR A 282 -30.26 -10.56 -26.50
CA TYR A 282 -30.93 -9.75 -25.47
C TYR A 282 -30.83 -10.32 -24.04
N TYR A 283 -30.53 -11.61 -23.85
CA TYR A 283 -30.65 -12.27 -22.55
C TYR A 283 -29.83 -11.62 -21.44
N ASP A 284 -28.55 -11.32 -21.70
CA ASP A 284 -27.66 -10.75 -20.68
C ASP A 284 -28.13 -9.38 -20.20
N SER A 285 -28.57 -8.51 -21.11
CA SER A 285 -29.11 -7.19 -20.77
C SER A 285 -30.49 -7.31 -20.11
N ALA A 286 -31.34 -8.23 -20.55
CA ALA A 286 -32.62 -8.51 -19.91
C ALA A 286 -32.44 -8.99 -18.46
N LYS A 287 -31.41 -9.81 -18.20
CA LYS A 287 -31.02 -10.22 -16.85
C LYS A 287 -30.65 -9.02 -15.99
N LYS A 288 -29.85 -8.08 -16.50
CA LYS A 288 -29.51 -6.84 -15.77
C LYS A 288 -30.75 -5.99 -15.44
N ILE A 289 -31.70 -5.86 -16.37
CA ILE A 289 -32.97 -5.17 -16.13
C ILE A 289 -33.77 -5.90 -15.05
N ARG A 290 -33.90 -7.22 -15.15
CA ARG A 290 -34.60 -8.07 -14.17
C ARG A 290 -34.00 -7.94 -12.78
N ASP A 291 -32.67 -7.92 -12.67
CA ASP A 291 -31.98 -7.82 -11.38
C ASP A 291 -32.22 -6.45 -10.69
N LYS A 292 -32.64 -5.43 -11.45
CA LYS A 292 -33.08 -4.11 -10.95
C LYS A 292 -34.60 -4.00 -10.77
N TRP A 293 -35.36 -5.01 -11.16
CA TRP A 293 -36.82 -4.98 -11.24
C TRP A 293 -37.49 -4.85 -9.88
N SER A 294 -37.09 -5.68 -8.91
CA SER A 294 -37.71 -5.69 -7.58
C SER A 294 -37.58 -4.34 -6.87
N ALA A 295 -36.41 -3.69 -6.99
CA ALA A 295 -36.20 -2.37 -6.39
C ALA A 295 -37.12 -1.31 -7.00
N PHE A 296 -37.36 -1.35 -8.31
CA PHE A 296 -38.30 -0.44 -8.96
C PHE A 296 -39.76 -0.78 -8.65
N ASN A 297 -40.10 -2.07 -8.60
CA ASN A 297 -41.42 -2.55 -8.21
C ASN A 297 -41.79 -2.07 -6.79
N GLU A 298 -40.86 -2.14 -5.85
CA GLU A 298 -41.03 -1.64 -4.48
C GLU A 298 -41.29 -0.12 -4.45
N ILE A 299 -40.59 0.66 -5.28
CA ILE A 299 -40.86 2.10 -5.44
C ILE A 299 -42.31 2.33 -5.88
N LEU A 300 -42.78 1.59 -6.88
CA LEU A 300 -44.15 1.73 -7.39
C LEU A 300 -45.22 1.28 -6.38
N LEU A 301 -44.94 0.25 -5.58
CA LEU A 301 -45.87 -0.22 -4.54
C LEU A 301 -45.92 0.71 -3.32
N ASN A 302 -44.86 1.49 -3.07
CA ASN A 302 -44.78 2.47 -1.98
C ASN A 302 -45.32 3.87 -2.36
N TYR A 303 -46.09 3.98 -3.46
CA TYR A 303 -46.65 5.24 -3.96
C TYR A 303 -47.38 6.08 -2.90
N ASP A 304 -48.26 5.45 -2.11
CA ASP A 304 -49.04 6.16 -1.08
C ASP A 304 -48.14 6.79 -0.02
N ASN A 305 -47.08 6.09 0.40
CA ASN A 305 -46.08 6.62 1.34
C ASN A 305 -45.31 7.81 0.73
N ALA A 306 -44.99 7.75 -0.56
CA ALA A 306 -44.32 8.85 -1.26
C ALA A 306 -45.21 10.10 -1.35
N ILE A 307 -46.52 9.95 -1.56
CA ILE A 307 -47.47 11.07 -1.50
C ILE A 307 -47.48 11.69 -0.10
N GLU A 308 -47.60 10.86 0.95
CA GLU A 308 -47.63 11.34 2.33
C GLU A 308 -46.37 12.15 2.67
N GLN A 309 -45.19 11.68 2.26
CA GLN A 309 -43.92 12.41 2.44
C GLN A 309 -43.90 13.74 1.68
N VAL A 310 -44.39 13.78 0.44
CA VAL A 310 -44.48 15.02 -0.33
C VAL A 310 -45.39 16.04 0.35
N ASP A 311 -46.55 15.59 0.85
CA ASP A 311 -47.51 16.45 1.54
C ASP A 311 -46.98 16.93 2.91
N GLU A 312 -46.32 16.06 3.69
CA GLU A 312 -45.73 16.41 5.00
C GLU A 312 -44.65 17.49 4.87
N VAL A 313 -43.71 17.31 3.95
CA VAL A 313 -42.63 18.29 3.76
C VAL A 313 -43.16 19.59 3.16
N ALA A 314 -44.17 19.54 2.28
CA ALA A 314 -44.83 20.74 1.74
C ALA A 314 -45.58 21.56 2.80
N GLU A 315 -45.99 20.93 3.91
CA GLU A 315 -46.63 21.59 5.05
C GLU A 315 -45.64 22.06 6.12
N SER A 316 -44.42 21.50 6.15
CA SER A 316 -43.36 21.91 7.08
C SER A 316 -42.84 23.33 6.77
N GLU A 317 -42.85 24.23 7.76
CA GLU A 317 -42.17 25.53 7.63
C GLU A 317 -40.66 25.31 7.84
N VAL A 318 -39.85 25.54 6.79
CA VAL A 318 -38.39 25.62 6.93
C VAL A 318 -38.09 26.77 7.89
N LYS A 319 -37.62 26.44 9.10
CA LYS A 319 -37.27 27.44 10.10
C LYS A 319 -36.01 28.17 9.64
N ASP A 320 -36.15 29.45 9.30
CA ASP A 320 -35.00 30.32 9.07
C ASP A 320 -34.24 30.54 10.39
N VAL A 321 -33.19 29.75 10.61
CA VAL A 321 -32.28 29.96 11.75
C VAL A 321 -31.26 31.01 11.34
N LYS A 322 -31.43 32.23 11.86
CA LYS A 322 -30.48 33.32 11.65
C LYS A 322 -29.38 33.23 12.69
N LEU A 323 -28.12 33.21 12.24
CA LEU A 323 -26.97 33.43 13.12
C LEU A 323 -27.05 34.85 13.70
N SER A 324 -26.74 34.97 14.99
CA SER A 324 -26.52 36.27 15.61
C SER A 324 -25.22 36.90 15.05
N ASP A 325 -25.02 38.21 15.22
CA ASP A 325 -23.82 38.91 14.71
C ASP A 325 -22.50 38.40 15.33
N ASN A 326 -22.58 37.62 16.41
CA ASN A 326 -21.44 36.99 17.06
C ASN A 326 -21.88 35.62 17.62
N PRO A 327 -22.03 34.61 16.74
CA PRO A 327 -22.75 33.40 17.07
C PRO A 327 -22.02 32.58 18.12
N SER A 328 -22.75 32.12 19.13
CA SER A 328 -22.18 31.14 20.06
C SER A 328 -21.92 29.82 19.34
N GLN A 329 -20.98 29.02 19.83
CA GLN A 329 -20.69 27.70 19.27
C GLN A 329 -21.96 26.83 19.14
N LYS A 330 -22.86 26.91 20.12
CA LYS A 330 -24.15 26.23 20.11
C LYS A 330 -25.08 26.74 19.01
N GLU A 331 -25.07 28.04 18.72
CA GLU A 331 -25.83 28.62 17.60
C GLU A 331 -25.27 28.15 16.25
N VAL A 332 -23.94 28.03 16.12
CA VAL A 332 -23.31 27.48 14.91
C VAL A 332 -23.64 26.00 14.73
N GLU A 333 -23.52 25.19 15.79
CA GLU A 333 -23.90 23.76 15.77
C GLU A 333 -25.38 23.57 15.42
N GLU A 334 -26.27 24.35 16.03
CA GLU A 334 -27.71 24.29 15.75
C GLU A 334 -28.00 24.68 14.30
N VAL A 335 -27.33 25.69 13.76
CA VAL A 335 -27.45 26.08 12.35
C VAL A 335 -26.97 24.97 11.41
N VAL A 336 -25.81 24.38 11.68
CA VAL A 336 -25.25 23.27 10.88
C VAL A 336 -26.16 22.04 10.92
N VAL A 337 -26.61 21.62 12.09
CA VAL A 337 -27.54 20.48 12.24
C VAL A 337 -28.84 20.74 11.50
N ASN A 338 -29.44 21.93 11.65
CA ASN A 338 -30.66 22.31 10.92
C ASN A 338 -30.44 22.35 9.40
N ALA A 339 -29.24 22.72 8.93
CA ALA A 339 -28.88 22.66 7.51
C ALA A 339 -28.87 21.23 6.99
N TYR A 340 -28.21 20.34 7.71
CA TYR A 340 -28.11 18.93 7.34
C TYR A 340 -29.49 18.27 7.33
N GLU A 341 -30.31 18.51 8.35
CA GLU A 341 -31.68 18.02 8.40
C GLU A 341 -32.52 18.58 7.24
N SER A 342 -32.39 19.88 6.93
CA SER A 342 -33.10 20.50 5.80
C SER A 342 -32.66 19.92 4.45
N GLN A 343 -31.37 19.70 4.25
CA GLN A 343 -30.83 19.08 3.04
C GLN A 343 -31.30 17.63 2.89
N ALA A 344 -31.25 16.85 3.97
CA ALA A 344 -31.73 15.47 3.98
C ALA A 344 -33.23 15.41 3.64
N ASN A 345 -34.05 16.29 4.22
CA ASN A 345 -35.48 16.39 3.93
C ASN A 345 -35.75 16.78 2.47
N LEU A 346 -34.95 17.68 1.89
CA LEU A 346 -35.09 18.06 0.48
C LEU A 346 -34.73 16.93 -0.48
N VAL A 347 -33.71 16.14 -0.16
CA VAL A 347 -33.35 14.95 -0.95
C VAL A 347 -34.46 13.90 -0.89
N GLN A 348 -35.01 13.65 0.30
CA GLN A 348 -36.15 12.75 0.49
C GLN A 348 -37.37 13.24 -0.30
N LEU A 349 -37.71 14.52 -0.20
CA LEU A 349 -38.81 15.12 -0.95
C LEU A 349 -38.63 15.01 -2.47
N SER A 350 -37.43 15.31 -2.97
CA SER A 350 -37.13 15.17 -4.41
C SER A 350 -37.31 13.73 -4.86
N THR A 351 -36.82 12.77 -4.07
CA THR A 351 -36.93 11.34 -4.37
C THR A 351 -38.41 10.91 -4.40
N ALA A 352 -39.19 11.28 -3.38
CA ALA A 352 -40.61 10.95 -3.31
C ALA A 352 -41.41 11.59 -4.48
N ALA A 353 -41.07 12.81 -4.88
CA ALA A 353 -41.71 13.47 -6.03
C ALA A 353 -41.40 12.77 -7.36
N GLU A 354 -40.18 12.27 -7.56
CA GLU A 354 -39.83 11.44 -8.72
C GLU A 354 -40.64 10.14 -8.72
N ASP A 355 -40.77 9.49 -7.57
CA ASP A 355 -41.48 8.21 -7.43
C ASP A 355 -42.97 8.38 -7.78
N VAL A 356 -43.62 9.42 -7.27
CA VAL A 356 -45.00 9.80 -7.64
C VAL A 356 -45.12 10.09 -9.13
N THR A 357 -44.17 10.84 -9.69
CA THR A 357 -44.19 11.23 -11.12
C THR A 357 -44.06 10.00 -12.03
N ALA A 358 -43.14 9.09 -11.71
CA ALA A 358 -42.96 7.85 -12.44
C ALA A 358 -44.23 6.98 -12.38
N HIS A 359 -44.81 6.81 -11.19
CA HIS A 359 -46.04 6.04 -11.01
C HIS A 359 -47.21 6.60 -11.83
N ASP A 360 -47.54 7.88 -11.66
CA ASP A 360 -48.66 8.55 -12.33
C ASP A 360 -48.56 8.45 -13.85
N TYR A 361 -47.33 8.59 -14.39
CA TYR A 361 -47.13 8.47 -15.83
C TYR A 361 -47.32 7.04 -16.33
N LEU A 362 -46.79 6.06 -15.60
CA LEU A 362 -46.94 4.65 -15.96
C LEU A 362 -48.41 4.21 -15.92
N GLU A 363 -49.19 4.74 -14.97
CA GLU A 363 -50.63 4.49 -14.89
C GLU A 363 -51.38 5.10 -16.09
N ALA A 364 -50.99 6.31 -16.50
CA ALA A 364 -51.61 7.02 -17.60
C ALA A 364 -51.30 6.41 -18.98
N THR A 365 -50.21 5.64 -19.10
CA THR A 365 -49.72 5.11 -20.39
C THR A 365 -50.28 3.73 -20.67
N LYS A 366 -51.01 3.57 -21.79
CA LYS A 366 -51.61 2.30 -22.20
C LYS A 366 -50.56 1.32 -22.74
N TYR A 367 -50.68 0.06 -22.35
CA TYR A 367 -49.81 -1.02 -22.82
C TYR A 367 -50.55 -2.36 -22.83
N GLY A 368 -50.61 -3.01 -23.99
CA GLY A 368 -51.41 -4.22 -24.19
C GLY A 368 -52.89 -4.00 -23.80
N ASN A 369 -53.41 -4.88 -22.93
CA ASN A 369 -54.77 -4.76 -22.39
C ASN A 369 -54.88 -3.89 -21.12
N GLY A 370 -53.76 -3.33 -20.66
CA GLY A 370 -53.61 -2.67 -19.37
C GLY A 370 -52.87 -1.33 -19.47
N THR A 371 -52.06 -1.05 -18.45
CA THR A 371 -51.17 0.12 -18.37
C THR A 371 -49.71 -0.32 -18.27
N LEU A 372 -48.77 0.60 -18.50
CA LEU A 372 -47.37 0.32 -18.21
C LEU A 372 -47.15 0.08 -16.71
N LEU A 373 -47.93 0.73 -15.84
CA LEU A 373 -47.87 0.49 -14.40
C LEU A 373 -48.13 -0.99 -14.08
N GLU A 374 -49.21 -1.57 -14.63
CA GLU A 374 -49.53 -2.99 -14.44
C GLU A 374 -48.39 -3.91 -14.93
N PHE A 375 -47.71 -3.53 -16.01
CA PHE A 375 -46.56 -4.28 -16.51
C PHE A 375 -45.35 -4.20 -15.57
N PHE A 376 -44.97 -3.01 -15.11
CA PHE A 376 -43.84 -2.82 -14.17
C PHE A 376 -44.16 -3.29 -12.74
N GLN A 377 -45.44 -3.44 -12.39
CA GLN A 377 -45.89 -4.02 -11.13
C GLN A 377 -45.85 -5.55 -11.07
N LYS A 378 -45.60 -6.24 -12.20
CA LYS A 378 -45.40 -7.69 -12.22
C LYS A 378 -44.30 -8.11 -11.24
N ASP A 379 -44.54 -9.21 -10.55
CA ASP A 379 -43.58 -9.79 -9.61
C ASP A 379 -42.33 -10.28 -10.38
N VAL A 380 -41.13 -10.07 -9.84
CA VAL A 380 -39.88 -10.47 -10.50
C VAL A 380 -39.84 -11.97 -10.82
N THR A 381 -40.56 -12.80 -10.05
CA THR A 381 -40.67 -14.24 -10.28
C THR A 381 -41.36 -14.59 -11.59
N GLU A 382 -42.12 -13.65 -12.17
CA GLU A 382 -42.65 -13.78 -13.51
C GLU A 382 -41.54 -13.82 -14.57
N PHE A 383 -40.32 -13.35 -14.29
CA PHE A 383 -39.20 -13.35 -15.24
C PHE A 383 -38.10 -14.37 -14.89
N ASN A 384 -38.33 -15.26 -13.91
CA ASN A 384 -37.29 -16.16 -13.40
C ASN A 384 -36.96 -17.34 -14.31
N SER A 385 -37.78 -17.66 -15.31
CA SER A 385 -37.49 -18.73 -16.25
C SER A 385 -36.89 -18.20 -17.55
N GLU A 386 -36.05 -19.02 -18.20
CA GLU A 386 -35.42 -18.70 -19.50
C GLU A 386 -36.43 -18.29 -20.57
N LYS A 387 -37.65 -18.83 -20.53
CA LYS A 387 -38.70 -18.45 -21.50
C LYS A 387 -39.38 -17.14 -21.14
N LYS A 388 -39.57 -16.86 -19.85
CA LYS A 388 -40.34 -15.70 -19.42
C LYS A 388 -39.49 -14.42 -19.36
N ILE A 389 -38.17 -14.53 -19.16
CA ILE A 389 -37.27 -13.36 -19.25
C ILE A 389 -37.33 -12.68 -20.64
N ARG A 390 -37.76 -13.41 -21.67
CA ARG A 390 -37.96 -12.88 -23.04
C ARG A 390 -39.02 -11.77 -23.11
N GLU A 391 -39.93 -11.70 -22.14
CA GLU A 391 -40.87 -10.57 -22.02
C GLU A 391 -40.14 -9.22 -21.81
N LEU A 392 -38.88 -9.24 -21.38
CA LEU A 392 -38.05 -8.05 -21.23
C LEU A 392 -37.24 -7.70 -22.48
N TYR A 393 -37.19 -8.57 -23.51
CA TYR A 393 -36.41 -8.33 -24.73
C TYR A 393 -36.86 -7.08 -25.49
N PRO A 394 -38.17 -6.78 -25.59
CA PRO A 394 -38.63 -5.51 -26.18
C PRO A 394 -38.07 -4.26 -25.47
N ILE A 395 -37.83 -4.31 -24.16
CA ILE A 395 -37.19 -3.19 -23.45
C ILE A 395 -35.74 -3.08 -23.89
N VAL A 396 -35.01 -4.18 -23.93
CA VAL A 396 -33.59 -4.20 -24.34
C VAL A 396 -33.42 -3.68 -25.77
N ASP A 397 -34.28 -4.12 -26.70
CA ASP A 397 -34.28 -3.68 -28.09
C ASP A 397 -34.57 -2.18 -28.25
N ALA A 398 -35.40 -1.63 -27.35
CA ALA A 398 -35.74 -0.21 -27.35
C ALA A 398 -34.63 0.69 -26.82
N LEU A 399 -33.63 0.15 -26.09
CA LEU A 399 -32.52 0.94 -25.58
C LEU A 399 -31.48 1.21 -26.66
N SER A 400 -30.94 2.42 -26.65
CA SER A 400 -29.79 2.79 -27.48
C SER A 400 -28.52 2.05 -27.05
N GLY A 401 -27.50 2.03 -27.92
CA GLY A 401 -26.23 1.36 -27.63
C GLY A 401 -25.52 1.95 -26.41
N GLY A 402 -25.60 3.28 -26.25
CA GLY A 402 -25.09 3.99 -25.08
C GLY A 402 -25.86 3.69 -23.80
N GLN A 403 -27.18 3.62 -23.85
CA GLN A 403 -28.00 3.22 -22.69
C GLN A 403 -27.71 1.77 -22.28
N LEU A 404 -27.56 0.84 -23.24
CA LEU A 404 -27.20 -0.55 -22.95
C LEU A 404 -25.80 -0.67 -22.33
N ALA A 405 -24.83 0.10 -22.82
CA ALA A 405 -23.48 0.15 -22.27
C ALA A 405 -23.44 0.78 -20.87
N GLY A 406 -24.31 1.75 -20.59
CA GLY A 406 -24.46 2.42 -19.29
C GLY A 406 -25.47 1.78 -18.34
N LEU A 407 -26.09 0.66 -18.70
CA LEU A 407 -27.21 0.06 -17.96
C LEU A 407 -26.85 -0.31 -16.52
N ASP A 408 -25.58 -0.63 -16.25
CA ASP A 408 -25.12 -0.94 -14.90
C ASP A 408 -25.28 0.27 -13.95
N PHE A 409 -25.21 1.50 -14.47
CA PHE A 409 -25.29 2.77 -13.73
C PHE A 409 -26.67 3.43 -13.73
N LEU A 410 -27.62 2.87 -14.49
CA LEU A 410 -28.99 3.37 -14.56
C LEU A 410 -29.91 2.49 -13.72
N SER A 411 -30.83 3.13 -12.98
CA SER A 411 -32.02 2.46 -12.46
C SER A 411 -33.14 2.46 -13.49
N ILE A 412 -34.14 1.58 -13.34
CA ILE A 412 -35.35 1.63 -14.18
C ILE A 412 -36.07 2.97 -13.97
N LYS A 413 -36.05 3.51 -12.75
CA LYS A 413 -36.57 4.86 -12.48
C LYS A 413 -35.85 5.93 -13.30
N ASP A 414 -34.52 5.92 -13.34
CA ASP A 414 -33.75 6.88 -14.16
C ASP A 414 -34.15 6.78 -15.64
N MET A 415 -34.29 5.56 -16.15
CA MET A 415 -34.72 5.32 -17.53
C MET A 415 -36.11 5.89 -17.79
N ILE A 416 -37.08 5.64 -16.91
CA ILE A 416 -38.42 6.22 -17.01
C ILE A 416 -38.32 7.74 -16.99
N MET A 417 -37.69 8.33 -15.98
CA MET A 417 -37.56 9.79 -15.85
C MET A 417 -36.93 10.44 -17.10
N MET A 418 -35.92 9.80 -17.71
CA MET A 418 -35.35 10.29 -18.97
C MET A 418 -36.34 10.30 -20.14
N ALA A 419 -37.24 9.31 -20.23
CA ALA A 419 -38.27 9.29 -21.26
C ALA A 419 -39.40 10.32 -20.99
N LEU A 420 -39.63 10.66 -19.72
CA LEU A 420 -40.64 11.64 -19.32
C LEU A 420 -40.21 13.09 -19.50
N THR A 421 -38.91 13.32 -19.39
CA THR A 421 -38.37 14.67 -19.33
C THR A 421 -38.33 15.24 -20.74
N ASP A 422 -39.23 16.16 -21.01
CA ASP A 422 -39.25 16.91 -22.26
C ASP A 422 -38.14 17.97 -22.30
N GLU A 423 -38.06 18.69 -23.41
CA GLU A 423 -37.14 19.82 -23.57
C GLU A 423 -37.22 20.87 -22.43
N ASN A 424 -38.38 21.04 -21.81
CA ASN A 424 -38.58 22.01 -20.74
C ASN A 424 -38.10 21.47 -19.38
N GLY A 425 -38.15 20.15 -19.18
CA GLY A 425 -37.65 19.50 -17.99
C GLY A 425 -36.12 19.57 -17.85
N TYR A 426 -35.40 19.75 -18.96
CA TYR A 426 -33.94 19.98 -18.97
C TYR A 426 -33.52 21.45 -18.97
N LYS A 427 -34.43 22.38 -18.65
CA LYS A 427 -34.06 23.80 -18.52
C LYS A 427 -32.94 23.94 -17.49
N THR A 428 -31.91 24.70 -17.87
CA THR A 428 -30.63 24.78 -17.16
C THR A 428 -30.83 25.11 -15.69
N THR A 429 -30.54 24.14 -14.83
CA THR A 429 -30.32 24.39 -13.40
C THR A 429 -29.15 25.35 -13.28
N ASP A 430 -29.32 26.42 -12.49
CA ASP A 430 -28.22 27.31 -12.17
C ASP A 430 -27.26 26.60 -11.21
N LEU A 431 -26.21 26.02 -11.79
CA LEU A 431 -25.14 25.37 -11.04
C LEU A 431 -24.00 26.34 -10.71
N SER A 432 -24.11 27.64 -11.00
CA SER A 432 -23.01 28.60 -10.81
C SER A 432 -22.48 28.66 -9.37
N ASN A 433 -23.35 28.42 -8.39
CA ASN A 433 -23.02 28.42 -6.96
C ASN A 433 -22.39 27.11 -6.45
N VAL A 434 -22.24 26.10 -7.31
CA VAL A 434 -21.62 24.84 -6.92
C VAL A 434 -20.16 24.85 -7.34
N GLU A 435 -19.26 24.77 -6.37
CA GLU A 435 -17.83 24.73 -6.62
C GLU A 435 -17.45 23.43 -7.35
N PRO A 436 -16.65 23.52 -8.42
CA PRO A 436 -16.09 22.33 -9.04
C PRO A 436 -15.14 21.62 -8.08
N VAL A 437 -15.08 20.31 -8.20
CA VAL A 437 -14.22 19.44 -7.39
C VAL A 437 -13.36 18.57 -8.28
N SER A 438 -12.14 18.26 -7.85
CA SER A 438 -11.29 17.31 -8.59
C SER A 438 -11.91 15.93 -8.55
N ILE A 439 -11.91 15.23 -9.68
CA ILE A 439 -12.28 13.80 -9.72
C ILE A 439 -11.32 12.92 -8.92
N PHE A 440 -10.15 13.45 -8.56
CA PHE A 440 -9.17 12.81 -7.69
C PHE A 440 -9.22 13.33 -6.24
N GLN A 441 -10.26 14.07 -5.85
CA GLN A 441 -10.38 14.57 -4.48
C GLN A 441 -10.30 13.41 -3.47
N ASP A 442 -9.50 13.62 -2.43
CA ASP A 442 -9.22 12.68 -1.33
C ASP A 442 -8.58 11.36 -1.78
N VAL A 443 -8.10 11.28 -3.03
CA VAL A 443 -7.39 10.11 -3.54
C VAL A 443 -5.90 10.23 -3.22
N ASN A 444 -5.36 9.23 -2.53
CA ASN A 444 -3.92 9.06 -2.47
C ASN A 444 -3.38 8.50 -3.82
N ARG A 445 -3.01 9.40 -4.73
CA ARG A 445 -2.52 9.04 -6.07
C ARG A 445 -1.16 8.33 -6.07
N GLU A 446 -0.37 8.50 -5.01
CA GLU A 446 0.93 7.85 -4.87
C GLU A 446 0.81 6.32 -4.74
N LEU A 447 -0.39 5.80 -4.39
CA LEU A 447 -0.68 4.37 -4.39
C LEU A 447 -0.64 3.76 -5.79
N TYR A 448 -0.74 4.58 -6.84
CA TYR A 448 -0.80 4.15 -8.23
C TYR A 448 0.54 4.35 -8.95
N GLU A 449 1.55 4.90 -8.26
CA GLU A 449 2.88 5.10 -8.80
C GLU A 449 3.70 3.81 -8.76
N LYS A 450 4.51 3.60 -9.82
CA LYS A 450 5.41 2.45 -9.89
C LYS A 450 6.44 2.48 -8.78
N GLY A 451 6.66 1.35 -8.12
CA GLY A 451 7.57 1.25 -6.97
C GLY A 451 7.14 2.00 -5.71
N GLY A 452 5.95 2.62 -5.66
CA GLY A 452 5.45 3.31 -4.47
C GLY A 452 4.88 2.36 -3.41
N VAL A 453 4.23 1.28 -3.87
CA VAL A 453 3.52 0.32 -3.02
C VAL A 453 4.09 -1.08 -3.16
N ALA A 454 4.28 -1.75 -2.03
CA ALA A 454 4.57 -3.17 -1.97
C ALA A 454 3.36 -4.00 -1.52
N LEU A 455 3.12 -5.12 -2.18
CA LEU A 455 2.13 -6.12 -1.76
C LEU A 455 2.78 -7.10 -0.77
N THR A 456 2.10 -7.45 0.31
CA THR A 456 2.49 -8.55 1.20
C THR A 456 1.37 -9.59 1.29
N ASN A 457 1.75 -10.86 1.44
CA ASN A 457 0.84 -11.95 1.72
C ASN A 457 1.55 -13.06 2.50
N LYS A 458 0.77 -14.00 3.04
CA LYS A 458 1.30 -15.12 3.82
C LYS A 458 2.39 -15.91 3.07
N ALA A 459 2.21 -16.17 1.78
CA ALA A 459 3.16 -16.96 1.00
C ALA A 459 4.51 -16.22 0.80
N LEU A 460 4.47 -14.91 0.55
CA LEU A 460 5.68 -14.08 0.47
C LEU A 460 6.43 -14.09 1.80
N ARG A 461 5.72 -13.92 2.91
CA ARG A 461 6.30 -13.95 4.26
C ARG A 461 6.90 -15.31 4.61
N GLU A 462 6.21 -16.41 4.32
CA GLU A 462 6.72 -17.78 4.51
C GLU A 462 7.98 -18.04 3.68
N LYS A 463 8.00 -17.61 2.41
CA LYS A 463 9.17 -17.72 1.54
C LYS A 463 10.36 -16.94 2.07
N ALA A 464 10.14 -15.71 2.55
CA ALA A 464 11.20 -14.89 3.14
C ALA A 464 11.78 -15.54 4.40
N SER A 465 10.91 -16.05 5.27
CA SER A 465 11.33 -16.80 6.47
C SER A 465 12.15 -18.06 6.13
N ALA A 466 11.77 -18.79 5.08
CA ALA A 466 12.49 -19.99 4.65
C ALA A 466 13.89 -19.69 4.07
N GLN A 467 14.04 -18.60 3.31
CA GLN A 467 15.34 -18.19 2.76
C GLN A 467 16.33 -17.79 3.87
N ARG A 468 15.84 -17.19 4.96
CA ARG A 468 16.67 -16.72 6.09
C ARG A 468 17.32 -17.83 6.91
N ALA A 469 16.74 -19.03 6.95
CA ALA A 469 17.30 -20.15 7.72
C ALA A 469 18.69 -20.65 7.21
N SER A 470 19.23 -20.06 6.12
CA SER A 470 20.44 -20.51 5.44
C SER A 470 21.68 -19.61 5.60
N SER A 471 21.58 -18.42 6.21
CA SER A 471 22.68 -17.44 6.26
C SER A 471 23.51 -17.51 7.56
N THR A 472 24.33 -18.54 7.72
CA THR A 472 25.39 -18.57 8.75
C THR A 472 26.67 -17.93 8.23
N PHE A 473 27.43 -17.23 9.09
CA PHE A 473 28.75 -16.70 8.71
C PHE A 473 29.68 -17.85 8.31
N GLU A 474 30.08 -17.87 7.04
CA GLU A 474 31.11 -18.77 6.53
C GLU A 474 32.38 -17.97 6.23
N LEU A 475 33.51 -18.43 6.79
CA LEU A 475 34.82 -17.88 6.43
C LEU A 475 35.03 -18.01 4.93
N SER A 476 35.60 -16.97 4.29
CA SER A 476 35.90 -17.06 2.87
C SER A 476 36.90 -18.19 2.59
N LYS A 477 36.95 -18.66 1.34
CA LYS A 477 37.98 -19.62 0.91
C LYS A 477 39.40 -19.12 1.22
N THR A 478 39.63 -17.81 1.13
CA THR A 478 40.90 -17.16 1.48
C THR A 478 41.16 -17.21 2.97
N GLY A 479 40.15 -16.91 3.80
CA GLY A 479 40.22 -17.03 5.26
C GLY A 479 40.55 -18.45 5.70
N ILE A 480 39.88 -19.47 5.14
CA ILE A 480 40.14 -20.89 5.43
C ILE A 480 41.59 -21.29 5.07
N VAL A 481 42.10 -20.83 3.93
CA VAL A 481 43.48 -21.10 3.50
C VAL A 481 44.49 -20.44 4.46
N LEU A 482 44.26 -19.19 4.87
CA LEU A 482 45.13 -18.46 5.79
C LEU A 482 45.20 -19.13 7.17
N TRP A 483 44.06 -19.57 7.72
CA TRP A 483 44.02 -20.35 8.96
C TRP A 483 44.78 -21.67 8.83
N SER A 484 44.64 -22.36 7.69
CA SER A 484 45.34 -23.62 7.40
C SER A 484 46.86 -23.43 7.29
N CYS A 485 47.32 -22.37 6.61
CA CYS A 485 48.74 -22.01 6.50
C CYS A 485 49.34 -21.61 7.87
N THR A 486 48.57 -20.91 8.69
CA THR A 486 48.97 -20.54 10.06
C THR A 486 49.13 -21.79 10.94
N ALA A 487 48.18 -22.72 10.88
CA ALA A 487 48.27 -24.00 11.59
C ALA A 487 49.46 -24.85 11.13
N ALA A 488 49.68 -24.96 9.81
CA ALA A 488 50.79 -25.72 9.25
C ALA A 488 52.16 -25.15 9.65
N THR A 489 52.32 -23.83 9.64
CA THR A 489 53.56 -23.15 10.06
C THR A 489 53.81 -23.27 11.58
N ALA A 490 52.75 -23.22 12.40
CA ALA A 490 52.85 -23.48 13.84
C ALA A 490 53.27 -24.94 14.14
N ILE A 491 52.69 -25.92 13.44
CA ILE A 491 53.08 -27.34 13.55
C ILE A 491 54.54 -27.53 13.11
N ALA A 492 54.96 -26.90 12.01
CA ALA A 492 56.34 -26.94 11.55
C ALA A 492 57.33 -26.35 12.57
N ALA A 493 56.94 -25.26 13.27
CA ALA A 493 57.73 -24.68 14.35
C ALA A 493 57.89 -25.65 15.54
N VAL A 494 56.80 -26.30 15.98
CA VAL A 494 56.84 -27.29 17.06
C VAL A 494 57.66 -28.52 16.67
N ALA A 495 57.48 -29.03 15.44
CA ALA A 495 58.23 -30.17 14.92
C ALA A 495 59.73 -29.87 14.83
N SER A 496 60.13 -28.65 14.43
CA SER A 496 61.54 -28.25 14.39
C SER A 496 62.16 -28.07 15.78
N VAL A 497 61.39 -27.63 16.79
CA VAL A 497 61.82 -27.65 18.21
C VAL A 497 61.95 -29.09 18.73
N GLY A 498 61.00 -29.97 18.40
CA GLY A 498 61.04 -31.39 18.76
C GLY A 498 62.26 -32.11 18.17
N ALA A 499 62.53 -31.88 16.88
CA ALA A 499 63.72 -32.38 16.19
C ALA A 499 65.01 -31.83 16.82
N MET A 500 65.02 -30.56 17.25
CA MET A 500 66.16 -29.97 17.96
C MET A 500 66.41 -30.62 19.32
N LYS A 501 65.35 -30.92 20.09
CA LYS A 501 65.46 -31.65 21.37
C LYS A 501 65.98 -33.08 21.15
N GLY A 502 65.46 -33.79 20.14
CA GLY A 502 65.93 -35.13 19.79
C GLY A 502 67.38 -35.18 19.30
N LEU A 503 67.80 -34.17 18.52
CA LEU A 503 69.20 -34.02 18.09
C LEU A 503 70.14 -33.65 19.25
N ARG A 504 69.65 -32.94 20.27
CA ARG A 504 70.43 -32.61 21.48
C ARG A 504 70.51 -33.75 22.49
N SER A 505 69.47 -34.58 22.61
CA SER A 505 69.50 -35.74 23.51
C SER A 505 70.32 -36.91 22.98
N SER A 506 70.46 -37.03 21.65
CA SER A 506 71.27 -38.06 20.99
C SER A 506 72.78 -37.74 20.96
N VAL A 507 73.19 -36.55 21.40
CA VAL A 507 74.58 -36.11 21.40
C VAL A 507 74.99 -35.69 22.82
N ASP A 508 75.78 -36.51 23.49
CA ASP A 508 76.33 -36.19 24.81
C ASP A 508 77.41 -35.10 24.69
N MET A 509 76.99 -33.85 24.84
CA MET A 509 77.84 -32.65 24.74
C MET A 509 79.02 -32.68 25.72
N ARG A 510 78.91 -33.40 26.85
CA ARG A 510 80.04 -33.60 27.75
C ARG A 510 81.09 -34.50 27.11
N GLN A 511 80.66 -35.62 26.53
CA GLN A 511 81.55 -36.55 25.86
C GLN A 511 82.22 -35.90 24.64
N MET A 512 81.52 -35.04 23.90
CA MET A 512 82.13 -34.28 22.80
C MET A 512 83.23 -33.31 23.25
N ASN A 513 83.01 -32.57 24.33
CA ASN A 513 84.02 -31.66 24.86
C ASN A 513 85.25 -32.43 25.39
N ILE A 514 85.02 -33.62 25.95
CA ILE A 514 86.07 -34.55 26.36
C ILE A 514 86.82 -35.06 25.13
N ASP A 515 86.12 -35.52 24.10
CA ASP A 515 86.70 -36.07 22.88
C ASP A 515 87.45 -35.00 22.07
N ALA A 516 86.93 -33.77 21.98
CA ALA A 516 87.60 -32.64 21.33
C ALA A 516 88.86 -32.21 22.09
N LYS A 517 88.82 -32.15 23.42
CA LYS A 517 90.01 -31.91 24.25
C LYS A 517 91.03 -33.04 24.10
N ASN A 518 90.59 -34.29 24.11
CA ASN A 518 91.45 -35.46 23.93
C ASN A 518 92.11 -35.47 22.54
N LEU A 519 91.37 -35.10 21.48
CA LEU A 519 91.88 -34.99 20.12
C LEU A 519 92.90 -33.85 20.00
N ALA A 520 92.66 -32.70 20.63
CA ALA A 520 93.60 -31.57 20.66
C ALA A 520 94.90 -31.95 21.39
N VAL A 521 94.80 -32.57 22.57
CA VAL A 521 95.94 -33.07 23.34
C VAL A 521 96.71 -34.15 22.56
N HIS A 522 96.02 -35.08 21.89
CA HIS A 522 96.69 -36.11 21.08
C HIS A 522 97.40 -35.53 19.86
N ARG A 523 96.80 -34.56 19.14
CA ARG A 523 97.47 -33.88 18.02
C ARG A 523 98.72 -33.13 18.49
N GLU A 524 98.65 -32.45 19.63
CA GLU A 524 99.81 -31.78 20.22
C GLU A 524 100.92 -32.78 20.59
N ASN A 525 100.54 -33.93 21.16
CA ASN A 525 101.49 -35.00 21.50
C ASN A 525 102.15 -35.62 20.25
N ILE A 526 101.42 -35.82 19.15
CA ILE A 526 102.01 -36.31 17.88
C ILE A 526 103.02 -35.31 17.32
N VAL A 527 102.72 -34.00 17.37
CA VAL A 527 103.67 -32.96 16.95
C VAL A 527 104.93 -32.98 17.82
N LYS A 528 104.79 -33.15 19.14
CA LYS A 528 105.94 -33.28 20.06
C LYS A 528 106.76 -34.54 19.79
N VAL A 529 106.12 -35.68 19.52
CA VAL A 529 106.80 -36.94 19.18
C VAL A 529 107.52 -36.82 17.82
N ASN A 530 106.89 -36.20 16.82
CA ASN A 530 107.53 -35.93 15.52
C ASN A 530 108.71 -34.95 15.62
N ALA A 531 108.66 -33.96 16.51
CA ALA A 531 109.79 -33.07 16.75
C ALA A 531 110.97 -33.77 17.46
N GLN A 532 110.72 -34.85 18.22
CA GLN A 532 111.76 -35.67 18.86
C GLN A 532 112.38 -36.71 17.90
N LEU A 533 111.75 -36.97 16.75
CA LEU A 533 112.20 -37.95 15.74
C LEU A 533 113.41 -37.48 14.90
N GLU A 534 113.79 -36.20 14.94
CA GLU A 534 114.92 -35.68 14.14
C GLU A 534 116.32 -36.14 14.62
N LYS A 535 116.43 -36.99 15.67
CA LYS A 535 117.69 -37.62 16.08
C LYS A 535 117.51 -39.07 16.57
N PRO A 536 117.55 -40.09 15.69
CA PRO A 536 117.55 -41.48 16.13
C PRO A 536 119.00 -42.01 16.28
N GLN A 537 119.30 -42.61 17.43
CA GLN A 537 120.40 -43.58 17.59
C GLN A 537 119.83 -44.83 18.29
N GLY A 538 119.37 -45.81 17.50
CA GLY A 538 119.07 -47.18 17.97
C GLY A 538 117.76 -47.79 17.43
N ASP A 539 117.86 -48.96 16.81
CA ASP A 539 116.76 -49.70 16.13
C ASP A 539 115.56 -50.03 17.03
N TRP A 540 115.73 -50.14 18.35
CA TRP A 540 114.61 -50.44 19.27
C TRP A 540 113.70 -49.22 19.53
N ILE A 541 114.25 -48.00 19.38
CA ILE A 541 113.49 -46.75 19.55
C ILE A 541 112.55 -46.54 18.37
N GLU A 542 112.97 -46.91 17.16
CA GLU A 542 112.15 -46.80 15.94
C GLU A 542 110.94 -47.74 15.98
N ALA A 543 111.09 -48.95 16.51
CA ALA A 543 109.97 -49.89 16.70
C ALA A 543 108.94 -49.38 17.73
N MET A 544 109.39 -48.83 18.85
CA MET A 544 108.51 -48.27 19.89
C MET A 544 107.81 -46.99 19.43
N LEU A 545 108.48 -46.16 18.63
CA LEU A 545 107.90 -44.96 18.04
C LEU A 545 106.89 -45.29 16.94
N ASN A 546 107.14 -46.31 16.11
CA ASN A 546 106.17 -46.78 15.13
C ASN A 546 104.92 -47.36 15.80
N ASP A 547 105.06 -48.10 16.90
CA ASP A 547 103.89 -48.60 17.67
C ASP A 547 103.10 -47.46 18.32
N SER A 548 103.78 -46.46 18.89
CA SER A 548 103.14 -45.25 19.44
C SER A 548 102.39 -44.46 18.35
N LYS A 549 103.00 -44.30 17.17
CA LYS A 549 102.39 -43.63 16.03
C LYS A 549 101.18 -44.38 15.51
N LEU A 550 101.28 -45.70 15.32
CA LEU A 550 100.16 -46.57 14.93
C LEU A 550 99.00 -46.53 15.95
N ASN A 551 99.31 -46.57 17.24
CA ASN A 551 98.30 -46.43 18.30
C ASN A 551 97.66 -45.03 18.33
N SER A 552 98.43 -43.98 18.06
CA SER A 552 97.91 -42.61 18.01
C SER A 552 97.02 -42.38 16.77
N GLU A 553 97.41 -42.89 15.61
CA GLU A 553 96.65 -42.80 14.37
C GLU A 553 95.37 -43.65 14.41
N SER A 554 95.41 -44.85 15.00
CA SER A 554 94.21 -45.69 15.18
C SER A 554 93.20 -45.03 16.13
N ARG A 555 93.68 -44.36 17.18
CA ARG A 555 92.84 -43.58 18.10
C ARG A 555 92.25 -42.35 17.42
N ILE A 556 93.01 -41.60 16.62
CA ILE A 556 92.47 -40.47 15.84
C ILE A 556 91.40 -40.97 14.85
N LYS A 557 91.66 -42.07 14.12
CA LYS A 557 90.70 -42.67 13.19
C LYS A 557 89.41 -43.16 13.87
N SER A 558 89.45 -43.51 15.16
CA SER A 558 88.24 -43.90 15.91
C SER A 558 87.47 -42.72 16.50
N ILE A 559 88.13 -41.59 16.77
CA ILE A 559 87.51 -40.37 17.33
C ILE A 559 86.98 -39.44 16.22
N GLU A 560 87.67 -39.34 15.07
CA GLU A 560 87.36 -38.41 13.98
C GLU A 560 85.95 -38.61 13.36
N PRO A 561 85.44 -39.84 13.12
CA PRO A 561 84.07 -40.05 12.67
C PRO A 561 83.03 -39.54 13.68
N ARG A 562 83.31 -39.70 14.98
CA ARG A 562 82.43 -39.23 16.08
C ARG A 562 82.43 -37.71 16.16
N TYR A 563 83.60 -37.09 16.05
CA TYR A 563 83.74 -35.64 16.01
C TYR A 563 83.06 -35.02 14.78
N ASN A 564 83.22 -35.61 13.59
CA ASN A 564 82.58 -35.14 12.36
C ASN A 564 81.06 -35.35 12.37
N ALA A 565 80.58 -36.49 12.87
CA ALA A 565 79.15 -36.74 13.09
C ALA A 565 78.56 -35.68 14.05
N ALA A 566 79.27 -35.36 15.12
CA ALA A 566 78.82 -34.39 16.11
C ALA A 566 78.89 -32.93 15.63
N LYS A 567 79.92 -32.57 14.85
CA LYS A 567 79.99 -31.27 14.15
C LYS A 567 78.87 -31.12 13.12
N SER A 568 78.54 -32.19 12.41
CA SER A 568 77.38 -32.22 11.49
C SER A 568 76.05 -32.09 12.24
N ALA A 569 75.94 -32.67 13.44
CA ALA A 569 74.77 -32.54 14.31
C ALA A 569 74.61 -31.12 14.87
N LEU A 570 75.71 -30.44 15.23
CA LEU A 570 75.70 -29.04 15.64
C LEU A 570 75.30 -28.09 14.49
N PHE A 571 75.83 -28.32 13.29
CA PHE A 571 75.44 -27.55 12.10
C PHE A 571 73.95 -27.75 11.77
N LYS A 572 73.46 -29.00 11.82
CA LYS A 572 72.03 -29.33 11.69
C LYS A 572 71.18 -28.71 12.80
N SER A 573 71.67 -28.67 14.04
CA SER A 573 70.98 -28.02 15.18
C SER A 573 70.84 -26.51 14.99
N ASN A 574 71.87 -25.84 14.46
CA ASN A 574 71.79 -24.41 14.13
C ASN A 574 70.81 -24.15 12.99
N ILE A 575 70.80 -24.97 11.93
CA ILE A 575 69.79 -24.88 10.86
C ILE A 575 68.39 -25.08 11.44
N CYS A 576 68.16 -26.08 12.29
CA CYS A 576 66.87 -26.28 12.95
C CYS A 576 66.47 -25.11 13.84
N LYS A 577 67.43 -24.39 14.45
CA LYS A 577 67.16 -23.18 15.23
C LYS A 577 66.72 -22.03 14.34
N TYR A 578 67.40 -21.78 13.23
CA TYR A 578 66.99 -20.75 12.27
C TYR A 578 65.65 -21.09 11.61
N LEU A 579 65.40 -22.35 11.27
CA LEU A 579 64.11 -22.80 10.75
C LEU A 579 63.00 -22.66 11.80
N SER A 580 63.24 -23.04 13.05
CA SER A 580 62.26 -22.86 14.13
C SER A 580 61.93 -21.38 14.35
N VAL A 581 62.94 -20.50 14.44
CA VAL A 581 62.73 -19.04 14.54
C VAL A 581 61.99 -18.50 13.31
N GLY A 582 62.39 -18.92 12.11
CA GLY A 582 61.76 -18.53 10.85
C GLY A 582 60.29 -18.94 10.78
N PHE A 583 59.97 -20.19 11.13
CA PHE A 583 58.59 -20.68 11.18
C PHE A 583 57.77 -20.01 12.28
N THR A 584 58.36 -19.70 13.44
CA THR A 584 57.68 -18.95 14.50
C THR A 584 57.35 -17.52 14.07
N VAL A 585 58.30 -16.81 13.44
CA VAL A 585 58.06 -15.45 12.91
C VAL A 585 57.02 -15.49 11.78
N ALA A 586 57.12 -16.44 10.85
CA ALA A 586 56.15 -16.62 9.78
C ALA A 586 54.74 -16.94 10.33
N ALA A 587 54.63 -17.82 11.32
CA ALA A 587 53.36 -18.15 11.96
C ALA A 587 52.76 -16.92 12.68
N ALA A 588 53.57 -16.09 13.32
CA ALA A 588 53.10 -14.86 13.97
C ALA A 588 52.58 -13.84 12.94
N ILE A 589 53.28 -13.66 11.81
CA ILE A 589 52.83 -12.78 10.72
C ILE A 589 51.54 -13.31 10.08
N LEU A 590 51.48 -14.61 9.76
CA LEU A 590 50.29 -15.24 9.17
C LEU A 590 49.11 -15.21 10.13
N ALA A 591 49.32 -15.38 11.43
CA ALA A 591 48.28 -15.22 12.44
C ALA A 591 47.75 -13.78 12.46
N GLY A 592 48.64 -12.77 12.44
CA GLY A 592 48.24 -11.37 12.36
C GLY A 592 47.42 -11.05 11.11
N ILE A 593 47.85 -11.53 9.94
CA ILE A 593 47.12 -11.36 8.68
C ILE A 593 45.77 -12.10 8.73
N SER A 594 45.74 -13.34 9.21
CA SER A 594 44.52 -14.15 9.31
C SER A 594 43.49 -13.51 10.24
N ILE A 595 43.93 -12.96 11.38
CA ILE A 595 43.07 -12.21 12.30
C ILE A 595 42.55 -10.96 11.61
N TYR A 596 43.42 -10.17 10.96
CA TYR A 596 43.00 -8.97 10.24
C TYR A 596 41.97 -9.28 9.14
N THR A 597 42.22 -10.27 8.28
CA THR A 597 41.27 -10.67 7.23
C THR A 597 39.99 -11.24 7.80
N THR A 598 40.05 -12.00 8.90
CA THR A 598 38.84 -12.49 9.59
C THR A 598 38.03 -11.31 10.13
N VAL A 599 38.68 -10.31 10.72
CA VAL A 599 38.01 -9.09 11.22
C VAL A 599 37.39 -8.30 10.07
N GLU A 600 38.09 -8.13 8.95
CA GLU A 600 37.54 -7.44 7.77
C GLU A 600 36.41 -8.24 7.11
N GLU A 601 36.51 -9.57 7.02
CA GLU A 601 35.43 -10.45 6.54
C GLU A 601 34.22 -10.43 7.47
N MET A 602 34.44 -10.38 8.79
CA MET A 602 33.36 -10.20 9.76
C MET A 602 32.70 -8.83 9.60
N LYS A 603 33.48 -7.74 9.50
CA LYS A 603 32.94 -6.39 9.23
C LYS A 603 32.17 -6.34 7.92
N ALA A 604 32.67 -6.97 6.87
CA ALA A 604 32.01 -7.04 5.56
C ALA A 604 30.74 -7.90 5.60
N PHE A 605 30.74 -9.01 6.33
CA PHE A 605 29.55 -9.83 6.57
C PHE A 605 28.47 -9.05 7.34
N TYR A 606 28.87 -8.16 8.24
CA TYR A 606 27.96 -7.24 8.92
C TYR A 606 27.63 -5.98 8.13
N LYS A 607 28.20 -5.79 6.93
CA LYS A 607 27.79 -4.72 6.01
C LYS A 607 26.51 -5.15 5.31
N VAL A 608 25.54 -4.26 5.30
CA VAL A 608 24.16 -4.59 4.96
C VAL A 608 23.80 -3.88 3.68
N ASP A 609 23.30 -4.64 2.71
CA ASP A 609 22.76 -4.05 1.49
C ASP A 609 21.37 -3.51 1.80
N PHE A 610 21.26 -2.18 1.82
CA PHE A 610 19.99 -1.52 2.05
C PHE A 610 18.99 -1.80 0.94
N VAL A 611 17.80 -2.27 1.34
CA VAL A 611 16.63 -2.47 0.48
C VAL A 611 15.69 -1.32 0.79
N PRO A 612 15.20 -0.59 -0.23
CA PRO A 612 14.28 0.51 -0.02
C PRO A 612 13.07 0.06 0.80
N ILE A 613 12.79 0.76 1.90
CA ILE A 613 11.55 0.59 2.67
C ILE A 613 10.40 1.06 1.79
N PRO A 614 9.39 0.25 1.42
CA PRO A 614 8.24 0.74 0.66
C PRO A 614 7.59 1.96 1.31
N LYS A 615 7.17 2.94 0.49
CA LYS A 615 6.40 4.08 1.01
C LYS A 615 5.07 3.57 1.58
N TYR A 616 4.45 2.67 0.84
CA TYR A 616 3.23 1.99 1.21
C TYR A 616 3.40 0.49 1.17
N ILE A 617 2.74 -0.20 2.09
CA ILE A 617 2.60 -1.65 2.06
C ILE A 617 1.15 -2.02 2.33
N VAL A 618 0.67 -3.09 1.70
CA VAL A 618 -0.71 -3.53 1.86
C VAL A 618 -0.80 -5.05 1.81
N GLU A 619 -1.65 -5.62 2.67
CA GLU A 619 -1.96 -7.04 2.63
C GLU A 619 -2.89 -7.32 1.44
N GLU A 620 -2.55 -8.32 0.63
CA GLU A 620 -3.34 -8.67 -0.55
C GLU A 620 -4.81 -8.94 -0.24
N ALA A 621 -5.11 -9.51 0.93
CA ALA A 621 -6.46 -9.81 1.38
C ALA A 621 -7.33 -8.55 1.59
N ASP A 622 -6.72 -7.40 1.91
CA ASP A 622 -7.44 -6.17 2.23
C ASP A 622 -7.84 -5.36 0.98
N ILE A 623 -7.24 -5.71 -0.16
CA ILE A 623 -7.45 -5.06 -1.46
C ILE A 623 -7.88 -6.03 -2.55
N THR A 624 -8.25 -7.26 -2.20
CA THR A 624 -8.78 -8.22 -3.19
C THR A 624 -10.06 -8.91 -2.72
N ALA A 625 -10.93 -9.23 -3.67
CA ALA A 625 -12.15 -10.01 -3.47
C ALA A 625 -12.29 -11.06 -4.58
N THR A 626 -13.22 -12.00 -4.41
CA THR A 626 -13.56 -13.00 -5.43
C THR A 626 -14.85 -12.60 -6.12
N ASN A 627 -14.84 -12.49 -7.45
CA ASN A 627 -16.05 -12.18 -8.22
C ASN A 627 -16.95 -13.43 -8.41
N GLU A 628 -18.12 -13.27 -9.03
CA GLU A 628 -19.07 -14.37 -9.29
C GLU A 628 -18.48 -15.53 -10.11
N LYS A 629 -17.40 -15.28 -10.86
CA LYS A 629 -16.69 -16.28 -11.66
C LYS A 629 -15.61 -17.02 -10.87
N GLY A 630 -15.43 -16.70 -9.59
CA GLY A 630 -14.36 -17.26 -8.76
C GLY A 630 -12.99 -16.61 -9.00
N GLU A 631 -12.92 -15.50 -9.75
CA GLU A 631 -11.67 -14.82 -10.06
C GLU A 631 -11.33 -13.79 -8.99
N LYS A 632 -10.05 -13.74 -8.60
CA LYS A 632 -9.54 -12.71 -7.70
C LYS A 632 -9.45 -11.37 -8.45
N VAL A 633 -10.14 -10.37 -7.91
CA VAL A 633 -10.26 -9.01 -8.40
C VAL A 633 -9.78 -8.01 -7.36
N MET A 634 -9.21 -6.89 -7.79
CA MET A 634 -8.80 -5.82 -6.89
C MET A 634 -10.02 -5.00 -6.47
N ILE A 635 -10.10 -4.63 -5.20
CA ILE A 635 -11.08 -3.68 -4.68
C ILE A 635 -10.39 -2.37 -4.32
N LYS A 636 -11.05 -1.24 -4.61
CA LYS A 636 -10.53 0.09 -4.25
C LYS A 636 -10.71 0.32 -2.75
N ASN A 637 -9.64 0.13 -1.97
CA ASN A 637 -9.62 0.36 -0.54
C ASN A 637 -8.37 1.14 -0.13
N GLN A 638 -8.36 2.45 -0.40
CA GLN A 638 -7.19 3.31 -0.15
C GLN A 638 -6.80 3.39 1.34
N THR A 639 -7.71 3.05 2.22
CA THR A 639 -7.51 3.12 3.68
C THR A 639 -6.76 1.91 4.23
N ALA A 640 -6.60 0.84 3.45
CA ALA A 640 -5.86 -0.37 3.86
C ALA A 640 -4.34 -0.26 3.66
N TYR A 641 -3.86 0.82 3.05
CA TYR A 641 -2.45 0.99 2.72
C TYR A 641 -1.72 1.59 3.91
N TYR A 642 -0.87 0.79 4.54
CA TYR A 642 0.00 1.21 5.62
C TYR A 642 1.09 2.12 5.04
N SER A 643 1.22 3.33 5.57
CA SER A 643 2.27 4.29 5.20
C SER A 643 3.47 4.11 6.12
N ALA A 644 4.68 4.12 5.54
CA ALA A 644 5.91 4.13 6.31
C ALA A 644 5.93 5.36 7.23
N VAL A 645 6.24 5.14 8.51
CA VAL A 645 6.41 6.22 9.47
C VAL A 645 7.69 6.98 9.14
N THR A 646 7.69 8.30 9.23
CA THR A 646 8.88 9.10 8.93
C THR A 646 9.82 9.18 10.13
N CYS A 647 11.06 9.59 9.89
CA CYS A 647 12.07 9.79 10.90
C CYS A 647 12.97 10.99 10.60
N ASN A 648 13.75 11.40 11.60
CA ASN A 648 14.71 12.50 11.51
C ASN A 648 16.01 12.16 10.76
N ARG A 649 16.01 11.14 9.87
CA ARG A 649 17.19 10.74 9.09
C ARG A 649 17.61 11.89 8.16
N LYS A 650 18.91 12.15 8.11
CA LYS A 650 19.52 13.21 7.28
C LYS A 650 20.70 12.62 6.51
N ASP A 651 21.12 13.33 5.47
CA ASP A 651 22.41 13.04 4.82
C ASP A 651 23.52 13.12 5.89
N GLY A 652 24.15 11.99 6.19
CA GLY A 652 25.31 11.96 7.08
C GLY A 652 26.58 12.46 6.39
N ASP A 653 27.65 12.56 7.18
CA ASP A 653 28.94 13.05 6.69
C ASP A 653 29.68 11.98 5.85
N SER A 654 29.41 10.69 6.11
CA SER A 654 30.05 9.57 5.42
C SER A 654 29.32 9.15 4.14
N ASP A 655 30.05 8.55 3.20
CA ASP A 655 29.47 8.01 1.95
C ASP A 655 28.46 6.87 2.23
N VAL A 656 28.64 6.14 3.32
CA VAL A 656 27.73 5.08 3.76
C VAL A 656 26.41 5.69 4.21
N GLU A 657 26.42 6.70 5.07
CA GLU A 657 25.21 7.38 5.53
C GLU A 657 24.45 8.05 4.39
N LYS A 658 25.15 8.69 3.44
CA LYS A 658 24.53 9.25 2.23
C LYS A 658 23.88 8.18 1.37
N THR A 659 24.55 7.04 1.20
CA THR A 659 24.00 5.90 0.44
C THR A 659 22.77 5.33 1.14
N ASN A 660 22.83 5.16 2.46
CA ASN A 660 21.73 4.66 3.27
C ASN A 660 20.53 5.61 3.21
N HIS A 661 20.75 6.91 3.39
CA HIS A 661 19.70 7.92 3.26
C HIS A 661 19.10 7.95 1.84
N LYS A 662 19.88 7.79 0.78
CA LYS A 662 19.36 7.70 -0.59
C LYS A 662 18.44 6.48 -0.81
N ILE A 663 18.70 5.37 -0.12
CA ILE A 663 17.95 4.12 -0.27
C ILE A 663 16.70 4.10 0.63
N LEU A 664 16.87 4.50 1.90
CA LEU A 664 15.83 4.44 2.93
C LEU A 664 14.99 5.71 3.01
N LEU A 665 15.49 6.82 2.45
CA LEU A 665 14.91 8.16 2.56
C LEU A 665 14.71 8.52 4.03
N ASP A 666 13.59 9.13 4.39
CA ASP A 666 13.20 9.47 5.74
C ASP A 666 12.30 8.40 6.40
N ARG A 667 12.32 7.15 5.91
CA ARG A 667 11.43 6.08 6.40
C ARG A 667 12.00 5.40 7.64
N ALA A 668 11.21 5.32 8.70
CA ALA A 668 11.63 4.87 10.02
C ALA A 668 12.05 3.40 10.03
N ASP A 669 13.26 3.16 10.52
CA ASP A 669 13.73 1.86 10.95
C ASP A 669 13.81 1.85 12.48
N LEU A 670 13.09 0.94 13.12
CA LEU A 670 13.13 0.84 14.58
C LEU A 670 14.48 0.35 15.10
N ASN A 671 15.34 -0.23 14.26
CA ASN A 671 16.69 -0.64 14.63
C ASN A 671 17.73 0.50 14.50
N GLY A 672 17.32 1.72 14.16
CA GLY A 672 18.19 2.89 14.17
C GLY A 672 19.17 2.96 12.99
N ASP A 673 18.87 2.31 11.87
CA ASP A 673 19.78 2.14 10.72
C ASP A 673 21.00 1.27 11.02
N VAL A 674 20.97 0.54 12.13
CA VAL A 674 22.06 -0.31 12.59
C VAL A 674 21.68 -1.78 12.48
N GLY A 675 22.54 -2.56 11.82
CA GLY A 675 22.45 -4.01 11.76
C GLY A 675 21.89 -4.57 10.45
N GLN A 676 21.99 -5.90 10.27
CA GLN A 676 21.73 -6.63 9.01
C GLN A 676 20.30 -6.54 8.44
N GLN A 677 19.38 -5.92 9.18
CA GLN A 677 17.95 -5.85 8.88
C GLN A 677 17.39 -4.59 9.51
N TRP A 678 16.59 -3.84 8.75
CA TRP A 678 15.73 -2.79 9.30
C TRP A 678 14.30 -3.32 9.47
N LEU A 679 13.72 -2.92 10.60
CA LEU A 679 12.34 -3.17 10.99
C LEU A 679 11.56 -1.90 10.75
N ALA A 680 10.99 -1.80 9.55
CA ALA A 680 10.27 -0.60 9.17
C ALA A 680 8.94 -0.51 9.90
N LEU A 681 8.67 0.65 10.51
CA LEU A 681 7.39 0.94 11.15
C LEU A 681 6.44 1.58 10.14
N TYR A 682 5.20 1.12 10.16
CA TYR A 682 4.11 1.66 9.37
C TYR A 682 2.91 2.02 10.25
N SER A 683 2.13 2.98 9.79
CA SER A 683 0.86 3.37 10.37
C SER A 683 -0.24 3.38 9.32
N VAL A 684 -1.48 3.19 9.74
CA VAL A 684 -2.64 3.22 8.83
C VAL A 684 -3.80 3.96 9.47
N LYS A 685 -4.59 4.63 8.63
CA LYS A 685 -5.89 5.21 8.96
C LYS A 685 -6.97 4.39 8.26
N TYR A 686 -7.28 3.23 8.82
CA TYR A 686 -8.24 2.31 8.21
C TYR A 686 -9.66 2.75 8.54
N VAL A 687 -10.50 2.99 7.52
CA VAL A 687 -11.88 3.54 7.72
C VAL A 687 -12.75 2.70 8.64
N ASN A 688 -12.54 1.38 8.64
CA ASN A 688 -13.27 0.44 9.47
C ASN A 688 -12.52 0.09 10.77
N GLY A 689 -11.33 0.67 10.96
CA GLY A 689 -10.52 0.52 12.14
C GLY A 689 -11.03 1.39 13.28
N LEU A 690 -10.71 0.98 14.51
CA LEU A 690 -11.02 1.79 15.70
C LEU A 690 -9.81 2.69 15.99
N PRO A 691 -10.02 3.98 16.30
CA PRO A 691 -8.93 4.94 16.48
C PRO A 691 -8.11 4.60 17.72
N ILE A 692 -6.79 4.79 17.65
CA ILE A 692 -5.89 4.53 18.78
C ILE A 692 -6.03 5.66 19.82
N LEU A 693 -6.27 5.30 21.08
CA LEU A 693 -6.36 6.24 22.20
C LEU A 693 -4.96 6.77 22.55
N ALA A 694 -4.80 8.09 22.64
CA ALA A 694 -3.51 8.74 22.86
C ALA A 694 -2.88 8.39 24.22
N ASP A 695 -3.70 8.29 25.27
CA ASP A 695 -3.27 7.96 26.63
C ASP A 695 -3.02 6.46 26.84
N SER A 696 -3.18 5.66 25.79
CA SER A 696 -3.06 4.20 25.87
C SER A 696 -1.73 3.65 25.41
N LEU A 697 -0.83 4.44 24.81
CA LEU A 697 0.47 3.90 24.42
C LEU A 697 1.24 3.46 25.66
N LYS A 698 1.68 2.19 25.66
CA LYS A 698 2.42 1.62 26.77
C LYS A 698 3.61 0.80 26.30
N LEU A 699 4.80 1.21 26.72
CA LEU A 699 6.00 0.40 26.61
C LEU A 699 5.96 -0.73 27.64
N LYS A 700 6.39 -1.92 27.23
CA LYS A 700 6.71 -3.01 28.13
C LYS A 700 8.07 -3.61 27.78
N LEU A 701 8.92 -3.72 28.79
CA LEU A 701 10.23 -4.37 28.72
C LEU A 701 10.20 -5.75 29.40
N GLY A 702 10.93 -6.73 28.86
CA GLY A 702 11.18 -8.03 29.48
C GLY A 702 10.07 -9.07 29.31
N LYS A 703 10.08 -10.13 30.15
CA LYS A 703 9.08 -11.22 30.09
C LYS A 703 7.68 -10.80 30.53
N GLY A 704 6.67 -11.33 29.84
CA GLY A 704 5.30 -11.45 30.32
C GLY A 704 4.26 -11.16 29.25
N GLY A 705 3.02 -11.62 29.45
CA GLY A 705 1.91 -11.37 28.51
C GLY A 705 1.51 -9.88 28.44
N ALA A 706 0.53 -9.54 27.61
CA ALA A 706 0.07 -8.15 27.48
C ALA A 706 -0.25 -7.50 28.85
N PRO A 707 0.03 -6.19 29.04
CA PRO A 707 -0.39 -5.49 30.25
C PRO A 707 -1.90 -5.63 30.47
N GLU A 708 -2.36 -5.52 31.72
CA GLU A 708 -3.78 -5.68 32.03
C GLU A 708 -4.64 -4.69 31.23
N GLY A 709 -5.67 -5.22 30.56
CA GLY A 709 -6.56 -4.44 29.71
C GLY A 709 -6.00 -4.08 28.33
N TYR A 710 -4.86 -4.66 27.91
CA TYR A 710 -4.31 -4.54 26.57
C TYR A 710 -4.40 -5.88 25.81
N SER A 711 -4.85 -5.82 24.57
CA SER A 711 -4.93 -6.97 23.65
C SER A 711 -4.28 -6.70 22.30
N THR A 712 -3.81 -5.47 22.09
CA THR A 712 -3.33 -4.97 20.80
C THR A 712 -2.06 -4.17 21.04
N GLY A 713 -1.20 -4.13 20.03
CA GLY A 713 0.08 -3.46 20.06
C GLY A 713 0.71 -3.48 18.68
N ILE A 714 1.92 -2.95 18.57
CA ILE A 714 2.66 -3.00 17.31
C ILE A 714 2.89 -4.47 16.96
N HIS A 715 2.41 -4.89 15.80
CA HIS A 715 2.43 -6.28 15.34
C HIS A 715 3.15 -6.38 13.99
N MET A 716 3.47 -7.59 13.55
CA MET A 716 4.03 -7.79 12.22
C MET A 716 2.93 -8.00 11.19
N PHE A 717 3.15 -7.60 9.94
CA PHE A 717 2.17 -7.81 8.86
C PHE A 717 1.74 -9.29 8.78
N GLY A 718 0.43 -9.50 8.79
CA GLY A 718 -0.18 -10.83 8.75
C GLY A 718 -0.15 -11.63 10.05
N ASP A 719 0.24 -11.01 11.16
CA ASP A 719 0.10 -11.54 12.51
C ASP A 719 -0.72 -10.56 13.35
N GLU A 720 -1.58 -11.08 14.23
CA GLU A 720 -2.35 -10.28 15.20
C GLU A 720 -1.60 -10.17 16.53
N ALA A 721 -0.59 -11.02 16.76
CA ALA A 721 0.21 -11.00 17.96
C ALA A 721 1.14 -9.78 17.99
N VAL A 722 1.24 -9.16 19.17
CA VAL A 722 2.16 -8.04 19.40
C VAL A 722 3.60 -8.52 19.19
N GLN A 723 4.31 -7.82 18.31
CA GLN A 723 5.68 -8.14 17.94
C GLN A 723 6.64 -7.66 19.03
N ASN A 724 7.57 -8.53 19.41
CA ASN A 724 8.75 -8.09 20.14
C ASN A 724 9.68 -7.36 19.17
N LEU A 725 9.82 -6.06 19.38
CA LEU A 725 10.59 -5.16 18.52
C LEU A 725 12.10 -5.45 18.58
N THR A 726 12.54 -6.27 19.53
CA THR A 726 13.95 -6.69 19.70
C THR A 726 14.15 -8.23 19.57
N ASP A 727 13.20 -8.98 19.02
CA ASP A 727 13.21 -10.46 19.02
C ASP A 727 14.28 -11.15 18.15
N GLU A 728 15.00 -12.08 18.76
CA GLU A 728 15.97 -12.96 18.10
C GLU A 728 15.34 -13.85 17.01
N LYS A 729 14.07 -14.28 17.16
CA LYS A 729 13.39 -15.19 16.22
C LYS A 729 12.89 -14.51 14.93
N SER A 730 12.80 -13.20 14.90
CA SER A 730 12.69 -12.42 13.65
C SER A 730 14.00 -12.39 12.84
N GLY A 731 15.07 -13.00 13.36
CA GLY A 731 16.40 -12.99 12.76
C GLY A 731 17.34 -11.94 13.36
N TYR A 732 16.96 -11.25 14.44
CA TYR A 732 17.77 -10.23 15.11
C TYR A 732 18.75 -10.91 16.10
N SER A 733 19.84 -11.48 15.61
CA SER A 733 20.85 -12.10 16.49
C SER A 733 21.54 -11.06 17.38
N TYR A 734 20.96 -10.56 18.48
CA TYR A 734 21.76 -9.87 19.49
C TYR A 734 21.35 -9.96 20.98
N ASN A 735 20.19 -10.46 21.44
CA ASN A 735 19.93 -10.55 22.89
C ASN A 735 19.07 -11.75 23.37
N ASP A 736 19.09 -11.97 24.69
CA ASP A 736 18.52 -13.11 25.44
C ASP A 736 17.05 -13.37 25.08
N PRO A 737 16.63 -14.62 24.73
CA PRO A 737 15.24 -15.00 24.41
C PRO A 737 14.23 -14.82 25.56
N ASN A 738 14.66 -14.16 26.63
CA ASN A 738 13.96 -13.91 27.86
C ASN A 738 13.68 -12.41 28.09
N GLU A 739 14.10 -11.51 27.21
CA GLU A 739 13.86 -10.07 27.34
C GLU A 739 13.44 -9.46 25.97
N GLY A 740 12.49 -8.52 25.98
CA GLY A 740 11.96 -7.94 24.74
C GLY A 740 11.29 -6.59 24.93
N THR A 741 11.22 -5.80 23.85
CA THR A 741 10.56 -4.49 23.81
C THR A 741 9.24 -4.62 23.08
N TYR A 742 8.15 -4.23 23.73
CA TYR A 742 6.80 -4.27 23.16
C TYR A 742 6.11 -2.93 23.36
N VAL A 743 5.37 -2.48 22.34
CA VAL A 743 4.51 -1.30 22.45
C VAL A 743 3.07 -1.75 22.29
N PHE A 744 2.28 -1.52 23.34
CA PHE A 744 0.85 -1.81 23.38
C PHE A 744 0.05 -0.53 23.21
N PHE A 745 -1.16 -0.66 22.68
CA PHE A 745 -2.13 0.43 22.63
C PHE A 745 -3.55 -0.12 22.75
N LYS A 746 -4.48 0.75 23.15
CA LYS A 746 -5.91 0.49 23.12
C LYS A 746 -6.53 1.27 21.98
N ARG A 747 -7.50 0.63 21.33
CA ARG A 747 -8.39 1.32 20.41
C ARG A 747 -9.65 1.72 21.15
N ASP A 748 -10.33 2.77 20.69
CA ASP A 748 -11.63 3.13 21.24
C ASP A 748 -12.61 1.95 21.09
N THR A 749 -13.56 1.84 22.01
CA THR A 749 -14.62 0.81 21.97
C THR A 749 -15.86 1.29 21.25
N ALA A 750 -16.06 2.61 21.19
CA ALA A 750 -17.05 3.18 20.33
C ALA A 750 -16.54 3.08 18.90
N LYS A 751 -17.32 2.43 18.03
CA LYS A 751 -17.28 2.75 16.61
C LYS A 751 -17.82 4.17 16.44
N THR A 752 -17.04 5.16 16.84
CA THR A 752 -17.04 6.41 16.08
C THR A 752 -16.67 5.97 14.68
N ALA A 753 -17.44 6.38 13.68
CA ALA A 753 -17.03 6.21 12.29
C ALA A 753 -15.75 7.03 12.12
N ALA A 754 -14.62 6.46 12.52
CA ALA A 754 -13.31 7.04 12.45
C ALA A 754 -13.00 7.17 10.97
N GLY A 755 -13.31 8.34 10.43
CA GLY A 755 -12.76 8.77 9.17
C GLY A 755 -13.09 7.79 8.10
N SER A 756 -14.37 7.83 7.72
CA SER A 756 -14.60 7.70 6.30
C SER A 756 -13.64 8.69 5.63
N LEU A 757 -12.62 8.18 4.93
CA LEU A 757 -11.94 8.95 3.89
C LEU A 757 -12.94 9.33 2.77
N PHE A 758 -14.23 8.99 2.94
CA PHE A 758 -15.40 9.55 2.28
C PHE A 758 -16.29 10.44 3.18
N SER A 759 -15.85 10.95 4.34
CA SER A 759 -16.62 11.92 5.18
C SER A 759 -16.26 13.39 4.94
N GLY A 760 -15.27 13.69 4.08
CA GLY A 760 -14.88 15.05 3.68
C GLY A 760 -15.36 15.44 2.27
N GLY A 761 -15.09 14.62 1.26
CA GLY A 761 -15.65 14.80 -0.09
C GLY A 761 -17.19 14.76 -0.16
N SER A 762 -17.84 14.27 0.91
CA SER A 762 -19.29 14.10 1.05
C SER A 762 -20.09 15.36 1.43
N LEU A 763 -19.47 16.46 1.85
CA LEU A 763 -20.19 17.77 1.87
C LEU A 763 -20.32 18.34 0.45
N ILE A 764 -19.32 18.08 -0.40
CA ILE A 764 -19.00 18.88 -1.60
C ILE A 764 -19.53 18.21 -2.88
N LEU A 765 -19.49 16.87 -2.98
CA LEU A 765 -20.43 16.15 -3.86
C LEU A 765 -21.88 16.25 -3.31
N GLY A 766 -22.04 16.53 -2.02
CA GLY A 766 -23.32 16.69 -1.30
C GLY A 766 -24.18 17.87 -1.79
N GLY A 767 -23.59 18.93 -2.34
CA GLY A 767 -24.32 19.94 -3.11
C GLY A 767 -24.56 19.57 -4.57
N LEU A 768 -23.69 18.72 -5.13
CA LEU A 768 -23.56 18.53 -6.58
C LEU A 768 -24.66 17.72 -7.27
N ILE A 769 -25.54 17.12 -6.48
CA ILE A 769 -26.90 16.81 -6.95
C ILE A 769 -27.97 17.37 -5.99
N GLY A 770 -27.59 18.01 -4.86
CA GLY A 770 -28.53 18.85 -4.08
C GLY A 770 -29.28 19.89 -4.93
N LEU A 771 -28.77 20.17 -6.14
CA LEU A 771 -29.34 21.04 -7.16
C LEU A 771 -29.99 20.37 -8.38
N ALA A 772 -29.70 19.10 -8.71
CA ALA A 772 -30.65 18.39 -9.58
C ALA A 772 -32.01 18.27 -8.85
N ALA A 773 -31.96 18.22 -7.52
CA ALA A 773 -33.11 18.36 -6.63
C ALA A 773 -33.75 19.77 -6.69
N GLY A 774 -33.01 20.89 -6.81
CA GLY A 774 -33.66 22.19 -7.12
C GLY A 774 -34.46 22.15 -8.45
N GLY A 775 -33.94 21.38 -9.42
CA GLY A 775 -34.49 21.17 -10.76
C GLY A 775 -35.86 20.48 -10.81
N LEU A 776 -36.12 19.41 -10.04
CA LEU A 776 -37.45 18.77 -10.02
C LEU A 776 -38.34 19.22 -8.85
N LEU A 777 -37.80 19.85 -7.80
CA LEU A 777 -38.61 20.58 -6.80
C LEU A 777 -39.40 21.77 -7.40
N THR A 778 -38.92 22.34 -8.51
CA THR A 778 -39.70 23.30 -9.30
C THR A 778 -40.67 22.59 -10.26
N PHE A 779 -40.39 21.35 -10.65
CA PHE A 779 -41.31 20.48 -11.40
C PHE A 779 -42.52 20.08 -10.54
N ALA A 780 -42.36 19.93 -9.22
CA ALA A 780 -43.45 19.83 -8.25
C ALA A 780 -44.43 21.03 -8.29
N VAL A 781 -43.98 22.26 -8.60
CA VAL A 781 -44.94 23.39 -8.68
C VAL A 781 -45.93 23.23 -9.84
N ILE A 782 -45.49 22.60 -10.92
CA ILE A 782 -46.22 22.50 -12.18
C ILE A 782 -47.32 21.44 -12.11
N GLN A 783 -47.09 20.29 -11.49
CA GLN A 783 -48.17 19.31 -11.22
C GLN A 783 -49.18 19.83 -10.18
N LEU A 784 -48.75 20.68 -9.24
CA LEU A 784 -49.64 21.43 -8.34
C LEU A 784 -50.52 22.47 -9.08
N THR A 785 -50.21 22.82 -10.33
CA THR A 785 -51.10 23.61 -11.20
C THR A 785 -52.08 22.71 -11.96
N ASN A 786 -51.71 21.45 -12.23
CA ASN A 786 -52.59 20.41 -12.78
C ASN A 786 -53.69 19.99 -11.77
N LYS A 787 -53.39 19.97 -10.47
CA LYS A 787 -54.38 19.89 -9.37
C LYS A 787 -55.45 21.01 -9.41
N LYS A 788 -55.26 22.13 -10.14
CA LYS A 788 -56.29 23.19 -10.24
C LYS A 788 -57.16 23.17 -11.49
N LYS A 789 -56.68 22.63 -12.62
CA LYS A 789 -57.48 22.50 -13.84
C LYS A 789 -58.50 21.36 -13.75
N LYS A 790 -58.16 20.22 -13.12
CA LYS A 790 -59.14 19.13 -12.87
C LYS A 790 -60.34 19.60 -12.03
N LYS A 791 -60.10 20.40 -10.97
CA LYS A 791 -61.15 21.05 -10.17
C LYS A 791 -62.07 22.03 -10.94
N LYS A 792 -61.68 22.55 -12.11
CA LYS A 792 -62.55 23.37 -12.99
C LYS A 792 -63.38 22.52 -13.96
N ALA A 793 -62.89 21.34 -14.33
CA ALA A 793 -63.59 20.44 -15.24
C ALA A 793 -64.83 19.80 -14.57
N GLU A 794 -64.78 19.55 -13.26
CA GLU A 794 -65.87 18.85 -12.57
C GLU A 794 -66.98 19.80 -12.06
N GLN A 795 -66.64 21.02 -11.66
CA GLN A 795 -67.64 22.07 -11.36
C GLN A 795 -68.45 22.54 -12.60
N ALA A 796 -67.96 22.26 -13.81
CA ALA A 796 -68.69 22.46 -15.07
C ALA A 796 -69.62 21.28 -15.43
N GLN A 797 -69.50 20.15 -14.73
CA GLN A 797 -70.41 19.00 -14.84
C GLN A 797 -71.48 18.98 -13.75
N SER A 798 -71.35 19.79 -12.69
CA SER A 798 -72.36 19.98 -11.63
C SER A 798 -73.27 21.21 -11.81
N ASN A 799 -73.20 21.88 -12.96
CA ASN A 799 -74.10 22.94 -13.46
C ASN A 799 -74.68 22.48 -14.80
#